data_AF-A0A940KCG3-F1
#
_entry.id   AF-A0A940KCG3-F1
#
_cell.length_a   1.000
_cell.length_b   1.000
_cell.length_c   1.000
_cell.angle_alpha   90.00
_cell.angle_beta   90.00
_cell.angle_gamma   90.00
#
_symmetry.space_group_name_H-M   'P 1'
#
loop_
_entity.id
_entity.type
_entity.pdbx_description
1 polymer ?
#
loop_
_entity_poly.entity_id
_entity_poly.type
_entity_poly.pdbx_seq_one_letter_code
_entity_poly.pdbx_strand_id
1 'polypeptide(L)'
;MTRKIRLITLLLAFSAWGNARAQSKPNRYTDSLDAIVQNGNDSSKAAAALLLSYYWVARDTSKSRQFIDMARAAATKFPYQYALSYFYEGVLFYMESDIPKSETAFMTANEKLKAFDTKEAISFRSQTWHNYGILQQAKGDEEGFARILIDESIPLAEKAKDTAYLGKNYLDLAIVFKNTQQYDKAVTYLLNAIKTFQAHTSDRATNNTTLNLINAWTTLAENYVLMGNNEKAKPVLDTARDWLKRKPNEHLIVDYYSAEALYNVAVKRYREALVSVDSGVAKAKAQGREYDEHRLLLQRFYALFNLKQYTEAKEVLNILLRSDMMMTLLSSRLEVYKSLAETNAALGAWKPAYEWQIRYSQLSDSINASRLKSEIHDMEIKYGNAEKQKAIETLKMENERSSLSARNTRLMIWFLASVCVLLFILAVVTWLYMRNNKRLSQQKDLFHQQQLREIEQQQQIHVGHALLQGEERERRRVAGDLHDGLGGLLAGVKMNLTGMVAETQTKDLNRVVAQLDHSISELRRIARNMMPEALLKFGLETALKEACENLISDKVNIRFQTYGIRSDIPHEKQLTIYRIVQELLNNAIKHASANEILLQCSQNADTFFITLEDNGKGFDTSAIRSFKGIGLSNVKNRVDYLSGRLEINSTVNEGTSINIELNVGE
;
A
#
# COMPACT_ATOMS: atom_id res chain seq x y z
N MET A 1 -34.70 36.28 62.93
CA MET A 1 -34.28 35.77 61.61
C MET A 1 -33.60 36.90 60.85
N THR A 2 -32.31 36.78 60.55
CA THR A 2 -31.61 37.68 59.63
C THR A 2 -32.23 37.49 58.24
N ARG A 3 -32.90 38.52 57.72
CA ARG A 3 -33.53 38.53 56.38
C ARG A 3 -32.40 38.33 55.37
N LYS A 4 -32.40 37.23 54.61
CA LYS A 4 -31.46 37.06 53.50
C LYS A 4 -31.83 38.10 52.45
N ILE A 5 -30.98 39.10 52.27
CA ILE A 5 -31.14 40.09 51.21
C ILE A 5 -31.00 39.33 49.88
N ARG A 6 -31.96 39.52 48.98
CA ARG A 6 -31.86 39.05 47.60
C ARG A 6 -31.73 40.26 46.71
N LEU A 7 -30.69 40.27 45.89
CA LEU A 7 -30.47 41.31 44.89
C LEU A 7 -30.34 40.63 43.53
N ILE A 8 -31.14 41.08 42.58
CA ILE A 8 -31.06 40.62 41.21
C ILE A 8 -30.49 41.77 40.40
N THR A 9 -29.40 41.50 39.71
CA THR A 9 -28.78 42.48 38.81
C THR A 9 -29.14 42.10 37.39
N LEU A 10 -29.88 42.98 36.73
CA LEU A 10 -30.13 42.86 35.31
C LEU A 10 -28.88 43.21 34.53
N LEU A 11 -28.61 42.40 33.52
CA LEU A 11 -27.70 42.78 32.45
C LEU A 11 -28.51 43.54 31.41
N LEU A 12 -28.57 44.86 31.55
CA LEU A 12 -29.28 45.76 30.63
C LEU A 12 -28.43 46.17 29.41
N ALA A 13 -27.18 45.72 29.33
CA ALA A 13 -26.24 46.20 28.33
C ALA A 13 -25.93 45.14 27.26
N PHE A 14 -26.40 45.40 26.05
CA PHE A 14 -25.71 44.93 24.86
C PHE A 14 -24.27 45.42 24.94
N SER A 15 -23.34 44.57 24.53
CA SER A 15 -21.94 44.94 24.45
C SER A 15 -21.74 46.18 23.59
N ALA A 16 -21.59 47.31 24.26
CA ALA A 16 -21.25 48.61 23.71
C ALA A 16 -19.84 48.62 23.10
N TRP A 17 -19.68 47.95 21.96
CA TRP A 17 -18.62 48.22 20.99
C TRP A 17 -19.01 49.47 20.19
N GLY A 18 -19.07 50.59 20.91
CA GLY A 18 -19.30 51.92 20.38
C GLY A 18 -18.65 52.90 21.33
N ASN A 19 -17.52 53.44 20.89
CA ASN A 19 -16.69 54.41 21.61
C ASN A 19 -17.47 55.42 22.47
N ALA A 20 -16.99 55.61 23.69
CA ALA A 20 -16.91 56.90 24.38
C ALA A 20 -18.18 57.79 24.40
N ARG A 21 -19.05 57.58 25.40
CA ARG A 21 -19.65 58.73 26.11
C ARG A 21 -18.72 59.17 27.25
N ALA A 22 -17.52 59.58 26.87
CA ALA A 22 -16.55 60.31 27.70
C ALA A 22 -15.47 61.01 26.85
N GLN A 23 -15.80 61.38 25.60
CA GLN A 23 -15.18 62.55 24.99
C GLN A 23 -16.17 63.68 25.19
N SER A 24 -15.74 64.75 25.86
CA SER A 24 -16.49 65.96 26.16
C SER A 24 -16.92 66.77 24.93
N LYS A 25 -16.94 66.18 23.73
CA LYS A 25 -17.42 66.77 22.47
C LYS A 25 -18.08 65.68 21.59
N PRO A 26 -19.41 65.47 21.68
CA PRO A 26 -20.14 64.51 20.86
C PRO A 26 -19.92 64.66 19.34
N ASN A 27 -19.51 65.83 18.87
CA ASN A 27 -19.32 66.09 17.44
C ASN A 27 -18.10 65.36 16.84
N ARG A 28 -16.92 65.34 17.46
CA ARG A 28 -15.69 64.89 16.77
C ARG A 28 -15.70 63.42 16.30
N TYR A 29 -16.34 62.52 17.04
CA TYR A 29 -16.38 61.09 16.71
C TYR A 29 -17.38 60.80 15.59
N THR A 30 -18.60 61.32 15.71
CA THR A 30 -19.61 61.18 14.66
C THR A 30 -19.19 61.94 13.41
N ASP A 31 -18.66 63.15 13.52
CA ASP A 31 -18.15 63.94 12.38
C ASP A 31 -17.06 63.18 11.61
N SER A 32 -16.18 62.47 12.33
CA SER A 32 -15.14 61.64 11.70
C SER A 32 -15.72 60.43 10.97
N LEU A 33 -16.76 59.78 11.52
CA LEU A 33 -17.40 58.65 10.87
C LEU A 33 -18.29 59.12 9.70
N ASP A 34 -19.00 60.22 9.86
CA ASP A 34 -19.81 60.85 8.81
C ASP A 34 -18.92 61.27 7.63
N ALA A 35 -17.74 61.83 7.90
CA ALA A 35 -16.75 62.12 6.86
C ALA A 35 -16.29 60.86 6.10
N ILE A 36 -16.11 59.73 6.78
CA ILE A 36 -15.77 58.45 6.14
C ILE A 36 -16.96 57.90 5.35
N VAL A 37 -18.18 58.00 5.87
CA VAL A 37 -19.40 57.60 5.15
C VAL A 37 -19.60 58.41 3.87
N GLN A 38 -19.21 59.68 3.84
CA GLN A 38 -19.29 60.52 2.64
C GLN A 38 -18.14 60.24 1.66
N ASN A 39 -16.90 60.21 2.15
CA ASN A 39 -15.70 60.29 1.29
C ASN A 39 -14.88 59.00 1.20
N GLY A 40 -15.20 57.98 2.00
CA GLY A 40 -14.47 56.71 2.05
C GLY A 40 -14.73 55.79 0.84
N ASN A 41 -13.94 54.72 0.75
CA ASN A 41 -14.27 53.61 -0.15
C ASN A 41 -15.43 52.78 0.42
N ASP A 42 -16.10 51.99 -0.43
CA ASP A 42 -17.29 51.21 -0.07
C ASP A 42 -17.11 50.33 1.20
N SER A 43 -15.96 49.69 1.38
CA SER A 43 -15.63 48.92 2.59
C SER A 43 -15.58 49.79 3.85
N SER A 44 -14.90 50.93 3.79
CA SER A 44 -14.78 51.88 4.91
C SER A 44 -16.09 52.60 5.20
N LYS A 45 -16.88 52.92 4.16
CA LYS A 45 -18.24 53.46 4.27
C LYS A 45 -19.14 52.48 5.01
N ALA A 46 -19.14 51.21 4.61
CA ALA A 46 -19.92 50.18 5.27
C ALA A 46 -19.55 50.04 6.76
N ALA A 47 -18.25 49.96 7.07
CA ALA A 47 -17.79 49.87 8.45
C ALA A 47 -18.18 51.11 9.29
N ALA A 48 -17.99 52.32 8.76
CA ALA A 48 -18.33 53.56 9.45
C ALA A 48 -19.85 53.70 9.65
N ALA A 49 -20.65 53.32 8.65
CA ALA A 49 -22.11 53.32 8.74
C ALA A 49 -22.60 52.34 9.82
N LEU A 50 -22.03 51.13 9.93
CA LEU A 50 -22.38 50.21 11.02
C LEU A 50 -22.06 50.79 12.42
N LEU A 51 -20.91 51.47 12.57
CA LEU A 51 -20.57 52.15 13.83
C LEU A 51 -21.52 53.31 14.14
N LEU A 52 -21.95 54.07 13.12
CA LEU A 52 -22.95 55.13 13.28
C LEU A 52 -24.33 54.58 13.62
N SER A 53 -24.74 53.46 13.01
CA SER A 53 -25.97 52.75 13.39
C SER A 53 -25.95 52.43 14.89
N TYR A 54 -24.84 51.86 15.37
CA TYR A 54 -24.68 51.54 16.79
C TYR A 54 -24.72 52.77 17.69
N TYR A 55 -24.14 53.89 17.26
CA TYR A 55 -24.23 55.15 17.99
C TYR A 55 -25.68 55.66 18.10
N TRP A 56 -26.45 55.55 17.02
CA TRP A 56 -27.84 56.02 16.97
C TRP A 56 -28.84 55.06 17.58
N VAL A 57 -28.55 53.77 17.73
CA VAL A 57 -29.54 52.75 18.12
C VAL A 57 -30.28 53.05 19.43
N ALA A 58 -29.60 53.65 20.42
CA ALA A 58 -30.20 54.04 21.69
C ALA A 58 -30.79 55.46 21.72
N ARG A 59 -30.71 56.21 20.62
CA ARG A 59 -31.12 57.62 20.49
C ARG A 59 -32.24 57.81 19.48
N ASP A 60 -32.16 57.10 18.37
CA ASP A 60 -33.04 57.17 17.21
C ASP A 60 -32.90 55.87 16.40
N THR A 61 -33.82 54.94 16.61
CA THR A 61 -33.83 53.63 15.94
C THR A 61 -34.03 53.77 14.43
N SER A 62 -34.73 54.82 13.98
CA SER A 62 -34.93 55.11 12.55
C SER A 62 -33.62 55.49 11.88
N LYS A 63 -32.84 56.40 12.49
CA LYS A 63 -31.48 56.71 12.00
C LYS A 63 -30.56 55.50 12.03
N SER A 64 -30.63 54.70 13.09
CA SER A 64 -29.84 53.46 13.16
C SER A 64 -30.13 52.54 11.98
N ARG A 65 -31.42 52.33 11.66
CA ARG A 65 -31.85 51.54 10.49
C ARG A 65 -31.31 52.10 9.18
N GLN A 66 -31.41 53.41 8.96
CA GLN A 66 -30.87 54.07 7.76
C GLN A 66 -29.37 53.77 7.58
N PHE A 67 -28.59 53.85 8.65
CA PHE A 67 -27.16 53.55 8.58
C PHE A 67 -26.87 52.06 8.33
N ILE A 68 -27.69 51.13 8.83
CA ILE A 68 -27.58 49.69 8.48
C ILE A 68 -27.85 49.48 7.00
N ASP A 69 -28.90 50.11 6.46
CA ASP A 69 -29.26 50.00 5.05
C ASP A 69 -28.16 50.59 4.15
N MET A 70 -27.62 51.74 4.52
CA MET A 70 -26.44 52.34 3.87
C MET A 70 -25.23 51.41 3.92
N ALA A 71 -24.97 50.77 5.06
CA ALA A 71 -23.88 49.82 5.20
C ALA A 71 -24.05 48.62 4.28
N ARG A 72 -25.26 48.05 4.18
CA ARG A 72 -25.57 46.92 3.28
C ARG A 72 -25.40 47.29 1.82
N ALA A 73 -25.84 48.47 1.42
CA ALA A 73 -25.68 48.97 0.05
C ALA A 73 -24.19 49.11 -0.32
N ALA A 74 -23.38 49.67 0.58
CA ALA A 74 -21.93 49.78 0.40
C ALA A 74 -21.20 48.41 0.51
N ALA A 75 -21.74 47.46 1.26
CA ALA A 75 -21.12 46.16 1.51
C ALA A 75 -21.44 45.07 0.47
N THR A 76 -22.13 45.38 -0.64
CA THR A 76 -22.54 44.38 -1.66
C THR A 76 -21.38 43.52 -2.18
N LYS A 77 -20.17 44.08 -2.30
CA LYS A 77 -18.93 43.38 -2.69
C LYS A 77 -18.03 43.00 -1.50
N PHE A 78 -18.47 43.24 -0.27
CA PHE A 78 -17.70 43.06 0.95
C PHE A 78 -18.45 42.12 1.91
N PRO A 79 -18.32 40.78 1.72
CA PRO A 79 -19.11 39.79 2.47
C PRO A 79 -18.99 39.90 3.98
N TYR A 80 -17.83 40.33 4.50
CA TYR A 80 -17.60 40.48 5.94
C TYR A 80 -18.47 41.60 6.54
N GLN A 81 -18.43 42.81 5.97
CA GLN A 81 -19.26 43.94 6.42
C GLN A 81 -20.74 43.65 6.23
N TYR A 82 -21.11 42.94 5.16
CA TYR A 82 -22.49 42.52 4.94
C TYR A 82 -22.96 41.53 6.03
N ALA A 83 -22.14 40.53 6.36
CA ALA A 83 -22.40 39.61 7.47
C ALA A 83 -22.51 40.35 8.81
N LEU A 84 -21.63 41.32 9.03
CA LEU A 84 -21.61 42.12 10.25
C LEU A 84 -22.86 42.99 10.41
N SER A 85 -23.50 43.42 9.32
CA SER A 85 -24.76 44.20 9.38
C SER A 85 -25.87 43.50 10.17
N TYR A 86 -25.93 42.16 10.14
CA TYR A 86 -26.91 41.37 10.89
C TYR A 86 -26.69 41.46 12.41
N PHE A 87 -25.44 41.60 12.87
CA PHE A 87 -25.16 41.81 14.29
C PHE A 87 -25.76 43.15 14.76
N TYR A 88 -25.53 44.23 14.01
CA TYR A 88 -26.08 45.54 14.32
C TYR A 88 -27.61 45.58 14.20
N GLU A 89 -28.17 44.84 13.24
CA GLU A 89 -29.62 44.65 13.10
C GLU A 89 -30.23 43.91 14.30
N GLY A 90 -29.53 42.91 14.85
CA GLY A 90 -29.95 42.24 16.08
C GLY A 90 -30.04 43.19 17.27
N VAL A 91 -29.06 44.09 17.41
CA VAL A 91 -29.08 45.15 18.45
C VAL A 91 -30.22 46.13 18.21
N LEU A 92 -30.45 46.53 16.95
CA LEU A 92 -31.57 47.42 16.59
C LEU A 92 -32.92 46.81 16.97
N PHE A 93 -33.18 45.56 16.59
CA PHE A 93 -34.45 44.91 16.91
C PHE A 93 -34.67 44.72 18.41
N TYR A 94 -33.61 44.49 19.19
CA TYR A 94 -33.72 44.49 20.64
C TYR A 94 -34.18 45.86 21.16
N MET A 95 -33.59 46.95 20.67
CA MET A 95 -33.97 48.31 21.09
C MET A 95 -35.41 48.67 20.67
N GLU A 96 -35.90 48.09 19.58
CA GLU A 96 -37.31 48.17 19.15
C GLU A 96 -38.24 47.22 19.91
N SER A 97 -37.71 46.44 20.87
CA SER A 97 -38.43 45.40 21.64
C SER A 97 -38.97 44.24 20.80
N ASP A 98 -38.44 44.02 19.59
CA ASP A 98 -38.76 42.88 18.70
C ASP A 98 -37.77 41.73 18.95
N ILE A 99 -37.98 41.01 20.06
CA ILE A 99 -37.11 39.91 20.50
C ILE A 99 -36.95 38.81 19.44
N PRO A 100 -38.02 38.30 18.78
CA PRO A 100 -37.87 37.24 17.77
C PRO A 100 -37.01 37.65 16.57
N LYS A 101 -37.14 38.90 16.08
CA LYS A 101 -36.26 39.39 15.01
C LYS A 101 -34.84 39.59 15.49
N SER A 102 -34.65 40.06 16.72
CA SER A 102 -33.33 40.20 17.34
C SER A 102 -32.60 38.85 17.42
N GLU A 103 -33.27 37.79 17.89
CA GLU A 103 -32.71 36.42 17.92
C GLU A 103 -32.33 35.93 16.52
N THR A 104 -33.24 36.10 15.55
CA THR A 104 -33.01 35.68 14.16
C THR A 104 -31.82 36.40 13.55
N ALA A 105 -31.70 37.71 13.78
CA ALA A 105 -30.61 38.51 13.28
C ALA A 105 -29.26 38.11 13.91
N PHE A 106 -29.21 37.87 15.23
CA PHE A 106 -28.01 37.36 15.89
C PHE A 106 -27.60 35.99 15.34
N MET A 107 -28.52 35.02 15.26
CA MET A 107 -28.17 33.70 14.72
C MET A 107 -27.71 33.79 13.25
N THR A 108 -28.34 34.66 12.45
CA THR A 108 -27.89 34.92 11.07
C THR A 108 -26.49 35.53 11.03
N ALA A 109 -26.17 36.47 11.94
CA ALA A 109 -24.85 37.05 12.06
C ALA A 109 -23.80 35.97 12.42
N ASN A 110 -24.09 35.10 13.39
CA ASN A 110 -23.19 34.02 13.76
C ASN A 110 -22.90 33.09 12.58
N GLU A 111 -23.96 32.62 11.88
CA GLU A 111 -23.79 31.73 10.73
C GLU A 111 -23.00 32.36 9.59
N LYS A 112 -23.30 33.62 9.23
CA LYS A 112 -22.56 34.30 8.16
C LYS A 112 -21.12 34.62 8.54
N LEU A 113 -20.86 34.94 9.81
CA LEU A 113 -19.50 35.23 10.28
C LEU A 113 -18.61 33.98 10.39
N LYS A 114 -19.17 32.75 10.40
CA LYS A 114 -18.37 31.50 10.37
C LYS A 114 -17.48 31.39 9.13
N ALA A 115 -17.83 32.06 8.04
CA ALA A 115 -17.06 32.06 6.80
C ALA A 115 -15.71 32.81 6.91
N PHE A 116 -15.46 33.53 8.01
CA PHE A 116 -14.24 34.33 8.20
C PHE A 116 -13.49 33.87 9.45
N ASP A 117 -12.20 33.56 9.32
CA ASP A 117 -11.32 33.13 10.43
C ASP A 117 -10.46 34.29 10.97
N THR A 118 -10.89 35.54 10.76
CA THR A 118 -10.22 36.72 11.34
C THR A 118 -10.54 36.86 12.82
N LYS A 119 -9.63 37.46 13.59
CA LYS A 119 -9.85 37.70 15.03
C LYS A 119 -11.10 38.52 15.28
N GLU A 120 -11.36 39.51 14.42
CA GLU A 120 -12.52 40.39 14.49
C GLU A 120 -13.82 39.63 14.24
N ALA A 121 -13.85 38.72 13.24
CA ALA A 121 -15.03 37.90 12.98
C ALA A 121 -15.33 36.95 14.16
N ILE A 122 -14.30 36.32 14.71
CA ILE A 122 -14.43 35.43 15.87
C ILE A 122 -14.90 36.22 17.11
N SER A 123 -14.35 37.43 17.33
CA SER A 123 -14.80 38.35 18.38
C SER A 123 -16.28 38.69 18.19
N PHE A 124 -16.73 39.15 17.02
CA PHE A 124 -18.15 39.43 16.79
C PHE A 124 -19.06 38.20 16.96
N ARG A 125 -18.61 36.98 16.63
CA ARG A 125 -19.36 35.76 16.94
C ARG A 125 -19.50 35.53 18.44
N SER A 126 -18.45 35.77 19.23
CA SER A 126 -18.54 35.76 20.70
C SER A 126 -19.58 36.77 21.20
N GLN A 127 -19.58 37.98 20.64
CA GLN A 127 -20.53 39.03 20.99
C GLN A 127 -21.97 38.68 20.61
N THR A 128 -22.17 38.08 19.44
CA THR A 128 -23.46 37.59 18.97
C THR A 128 -24.05 36.56 19.92
N TRP A 129 -23.28 35.54 20.31
CA TRP A 129 -23.73 34.53 21.27
C TRP A 129 -24.03 35.13 22.63
N HIS A 130 -23.16 36.00 23.12
CA HIS A 130 -23.39 36.74 24.35
C HIS A 130 -24.73 37.50 24.33
N ASN A 131 -24.96 38.26 23.28
CA ASN A 131 -26.16 39.07 23.10
C ASN A 131 -27.41 38.21 22.95
N TYR A 132 -27.34 37.09 22.23
CA TYR A 132 -28.41 36.10 22.19
C TYR A 132 -28.72 35.52 23.57
N GLY A 133 -27.69 35.29 24.39
CA GLY A 133 -27.84 34.87 25.78
C GLY A 133 -28.59 35.88 26.65
N ILE A 134 -28.33 37.18 26.48
CA ILE A 134 -29.10 38.25 27.14
C ILE A 134 -30.60 38.15 26.79
N LEU A 135 -30.94 37.81 25.54
CA LEU A 135 -32.33 37.61 25.13
C LEU A 135 -32.98 36.41 25.84
N GLN A 136 -32.23 35.34 26.11
CA GLN A 136 -32.73 34.20 26.91
C GLN A 136 -32.94 34.59 28.37
N GLN A 137 -32.02 35.38 28.96
CA GLN A 137 -32.19 35.91 30.31
C GLN A 137 -33.45 36.78 30.42
N ALA A 138 -33.73 37.62 29.41
CA ALA A 138 -34.94 38.44 29.37
C ALA A 138 -36.23 37.59 29.33
N LYS A 139 -36.16 36.36 28.81
CA LYS A 139 -37.24 35.35 28.85
C LYS A 139 -37.30 34.57 30.16
N GLY A 140 -36.40 34.83 31.12
CA GLY A 140 -36.32 34.17 32.42
C GLY A 140 -35.39 32.96 32.46
N ASP A 141 -34.66 32.67 31.39
CA ASP A 141 -33.72 31.55 31.29
C ASP A 141 -32.29 31.98 31.65
N GLU A 142 -32.03 32.17 32.94
CA GLU A 142 -30.69 32.52 33.43
C GLU A 142 -29.67 31.39 33.23
N GLU A 143 -30.09 30.12 33.38
CA GLU A 143 -29.19 28.97 33.25
C GLU A 143 -28.80 28.73 31.80
N GLY A 144 -29.73 28.88 30.85
CA GLY A 144 -29.43 28.86 29.42
C GLY A 144 -28.47 29.97 29.02
N PHE A 145 -28.60 31.18 29.61
CA PHE A 145 -27.60 32.24 29.38
C PHE A 145 -26.21 31.84 29.91
N ALA A 146 -26.10 31.32 31.14
CA ALA A 146 -24.82 30.84 31.67
C ALA A 146 -24.17 29.81 30.73
N ARG A 147 -24.97 28.87 30.22
CA ARG A 147 -24.53 27.85 29.27
C ARG A 147 -24.01 28.46 27.96
N ILE A 148 -24.77 29.39 27.36
CA ILE A 148 -24.34 30.08 26.13
C ILE A 148 -23.00 30.82 26.35
N LEU A 149 -22.79 31.42 27.52
CA LEU A 149 -21.50 32.05 27.84
C LEU A 149 -20.36 31.02 27.91
N ILE A 150 -20.57 29.90 28.60
CA ILE A 150 -19.55 28.87 28.83
C ILE A 150 -19.23 28.10 27.54
N ASP A 151 -20.25 27.65 26.82
CA ASP A 151 -20.09 26.72 25.71
C ASP A 151 -19.73 27.44 24.39
N GLU A 152 -20.20 28.69 24.23
CA GLU A 152 -20.08 29.41 22.95
C GLU A 152 -19.26 30.70 23.08
N SER A 153 -19.67 31.65 23.94
CA SER A 153 -19.11 33.01 23.91
C SER A 153 -17.67 33.09 24.44
N ILE A 154 -17.38 32.49 25.59
CA ILE A 154 -16.04 32.50 26.21
C ILE A 154 -14.99 31.83 25.31
N PRO A 155 -15.20 30.60 24.79
CA PRO A 155 -14.23 29.95 23.90
C PRO A 155 -13.92 30.78 22.65
N LEU A 156 -14.93 31.46 22.08
CA LEU A 156 -14.72 32.34 20.94
C LEU A 156 -13.92 33.60 21.32
N ALA A 157 -14.18 34.22 22.48
CA ALA A 157 -13.38 35.36 22.94
C ALA A 157 -11.92 34.98 23.21
N GLU A 158 -11.68 33.79 23.79
CA GLU A 158 -10.35 33.22 23.99
C GLU A 158 -9.64 32.97 22.65
N LYS A 159 -10.33 32.33 21.68
CA LYS A 159 -9.80 32.10 20.33
C LYS A 159 -9.45 33.41 19.61
N ALA A 160 -10.29 34.44 19.75
CA ALA A 160 -10.04 35.77 19.20
C ALA A 160 -8.90 36.53 19.90
N LYS A 161 -8.48 36.08 21.10
CA LYS A 161 -7.60 36.82 22.03
C LYS A 161 -8.17 38.20 22.39
N ASP A 162 -9.50 38.31 22.43
CA ASP A 162 -10.20 39.52 22.82
C ASP A 162 -10.35 39.56 24.33
N THR A 163 -9.30 39.99 25.02
CA THR A 163 -9.26 40.03 26.49
C THR A 163 -10.28 41.00 27.08
N ALA A 164 -10.63 42.07 26.36
CA ALA A 164 -11.65 43.01 26.81
C ALA A 164 -13.02 42.35 26.85
N TYR A 165 -13.37 41.59 25.80
CA TYR A 165 -14.64 40.89 25.74
C TYR A 165 -14.67 39.63 26.62
N LEU A 166 -13.54 38.92 26.73
CA LEU A 166 -13.39 37.79 27.64
C LEU A 166 -13.67 38.20 29.09
N GLY A 167 -13.09 39.32 29.55
CA GLY A 167 -13.37 39.86 30.87
C GLY A 167 -14.85 40.20 31.06
N LYS A 168 -15.52 40.74 30.03
CA LYS A 168 -16.96 41.03 30.06
C LYS A 168 -17.78 39.74 30.20
N ASN A 169 -17.46 38.72 29.43
CA ASN A 169 -18.13 37.42 29.52
C ASN A 169 -17.99 36.81 30.92
N TYR A 170 -16.80 36.88 31.53
CA TYR A 170 -16.63 36.43 32.92
C TYR A 170 -17.45 37.25 33.93
N LEU A 171 -17.49 38.58 33.77
CA LEU A 171 -18.29 39.44 34.63
C LEU A 171 -19.78 39.09 34.55
N ASP A 172 -20.31 38.94 33.34
CA ASP A 172 -21.73 38.69 33.10
C ASP A 172 -22.11 37.27 33.52
N LEU A 173 -21.25 36.27 33.27
CA LEU A 173 -21.41 34.91 33.80
C LEU A 173 -21.43 34.89 35.33
N ALA A 174 -20.59 35.71 35.97
CA ALA A 174 -20.60 35.81 37.41
C ALA A 174 -21.87 36.48 37.95
N ILE A 175 -22.43 37.46 37.24
CA ILE A 175 -23.72 38.07 37.59
C ILE A 175 -24.83 37.02 37.50
N VAL A 176 -24.83 36.16 36.49
CA VAL A 176 -25.76 35.03 36.39
C VAL A 176 -25.61 34.07 37.57
N PHE A 177 -24.38 33.70 37.94
CA PHE A 177 -24.15 32.87 39.13
C PHE A 177 -24.58 33.56 40.43
N LYS A 178 -24.40 34.87 40.55
CA LYS A 178 -24.86 35.66 41.70
C LYS A 178 -26.40 35.64 41.79
N ASN A 179 -27.09 35.89 40.68
CA ASN A 179 -28.56 35.90 40.62
C ASN A 179 -29.16 34.52 40.93
N THR A 180 -28.51 33.45 40.46
CA THR A 180 -28.86 32.05 40.77
C THR A 180 -28.36 31.57 42.14
N GLN A 181 -27.84 32.47 42.99
CA GLN A 181 -27.34 32.20 44.35
C GLN A 181 -26.14 31.23 44.43
N GLN A 182 -25.44 31.00 43.33
CA GLN A 182 -24.19 30.23 43.25
C GLN A 182 -22.98 31.14 43.55
N TYR A 183 -22.97 31.73 44.74
CA TYR A 183 -22.06 32.83 45.07
C TYR A 183 -20.56 32.46 44.99
N ASP A 184 -20.18 31.23 45.33
CA ASP A 184 -18.77 30.78 45.23
C ASP A 184 -18.28 30.75 43.77
N LYS A 185 -19.14 30.30 42.85
CA LYS A 185 -18.85 30.36 41.42
C LYS A 185 -18.76 31.81 40.94
N ALA A 186 -19.68 32.67 41.39
CA ALA A 186 -19.64 34.09 41.08
C ALA A 186 -18.31 34.74 41.52
N VAL A 187 -17.80 34.44 42.72
CA VAL A 187 -16.46 34.93 43.16
C VAL A 187 -15.38 34.52 42.17
N THR A 188 -15.37 33.25 41.75
CA THR A 188 -14.34 32.72 40.85
C THR A 188 -14.31 33.50 39.52
N TYR A 189 -15.47 33.68 38.90
CA TYR A 189 -15.58 34.40 37.63
C TYR A 189 -15.37 35.92 37.78
N LEU A 190 -15.76 36.54 38.90
CA LEU A 190 -15.45 37.94 39.18
C LEU A 190 -13.96 38.19 39.32
N LEU A 191 -13.24 37.31 40.03
CA LEU A 191 -11.79 37.41 40.15
C LEU A 191 -11.10 37.22 38.79
N ASN A 192 -11.59 36.30 37.96
CA ASN A 192 -11.10 36.13 36.59
C ASN A 192 -11.37 37.38 35.73
N ALA A 193 -12.55 37.98 35.83
CA ALA A 193 -12.89 39.24 35.15
C ALA A 193 -11.95 40.38 35.58
N ILE A 194 -11.79 40.58 36.89
CA ILE A 194 -10.91 41.60 37.47
C ILE A 194 -9.46 41.43 36.99
N LYS A 195 -8.91 40.21 37.09
CA LYS A 195 -7.56 39.90 36.62
C LYS A 195 -7.39 40.20 35.14
N THR A 196 -8.38 39.81 34.33
CA THR A 196 -8.38 40.02 32.88
C THR A 196 -8.40 41.51 32.54
N PHE A 197 -9.26 42.30 33.19
CA PHE A 197 -9.32 43.74 32.98
C PHE A 197 -8.06 44.45 33.47
N GLN A 198 -7.51 44.07 34.63
CA GLN A 198 -6.28 44.67 35.17
C GLN A 198 -5.08 44.46 34.25
N ALA A 199 -4.91 43.24 33.69
CA ALA A 199 -3.87 42.97 32.71
C ALA A 199 -3.97 43.91 31.49
N HIS A 200 -5.19 44.25 31.09
CA HIS A 200 -5.45 45.13 29.94
C HIS A 200 -5.33 46.64 30.26
N THR A 201 -5.41 47.04 31.54
CA THR A 201 -5.29 48.44 31.96
C THR A 201 -3.85 48.99 31.93
N SER A 202 -2.85 48.12 31.79
CA SER A 202 -1.43 48.50 31.86
C SER A 202 -0.84 49.03 30.54
N ASP A 203 -1.50 48.80 29.40
CA ASP A 203 -0.88 49.06 28.09
C ASP A 203 -1.70 50.00 27.17
N ARG A 204 -3.03 49.93 27.14
CA ARG A 204 -3.91 50.67 26.20
C ARG A 204 -5.37 50.76 26.71
N ALA A 205 -5.57 51.09 27.98
CA ALA A 205 -6.89 51.02 28.60
C ALA A 205 -7.94 51.90 27.89
N THR A 206 -8.91 51.27 27.22
CA THR A 206 -10.12 51.99 26.78
C THR A 206 -10.96 52.36 28.01
N ASN A 207 -11.75 53.43 27.92
CA ASN A 207 -12.65 53.81 29.01
C ASN A 207 -13.56 52.64 29.44
N ASN A 208 -13.98 51.78 28.50
CA ASN A 208 -14.86 50.64 28.75
C ASN A 208 -14.23 49.55 29.62
N THR A 209 -12.94 49.24 29.45
CA THR A 209 -12.23 48.27 30.30
C THR A 209 -12.17 48.75 31.75
N THR A 210 -11.95 50.06 31.95
CA THR A 210 -11.95 50.65 33.29
C THR A 210 -13.35 50.61 33.90
N LEU A 211 -14.39 50.85 33.10
CA LEU A 211 -15.78 50.75 33.53
C LEU A 211 -16.12 49.33 34.00
N ASN A 212 -15.81 48.32 33.19
CA ASN A 212 -16.10 46.92 33.53
C ASN A 212 -15.29 46.44 34.74
N LEU A 213 -14.07 46.94 34.93
CA LEU A 213 -13.27 46.65 36.12
C LEU A 213 -13.95 47.15 37.40
N ILE A 214 -14.43 48.41 37.39
CA ILE A 214 -15.15 48.98 38.54
C ILE A 214 -16.44 48.19 38.79
N ASN A 215 -17.19 47.84 37.74
CA ASN A 215 -18.40 47.02 37.86
C ASN A 215 -18.10 45.62 38.44
N ALA A 216 -16.98 45.01 38.05
CA ALA A 216 -16.56 43.73 38.62
C ALA A 216 -16.21 43.86 40.11
N TRP A 217 -15.56 44.94 40.53
CA TRP A 217 -15.31 45.21 41.94
C TRP A 217 -16.59 45.44 42.74
N THR A 218 -17.51 46.28 42.25
CA THR A 218 -18.79 46.53 42.94
C THR A 218 -19.62 45.26 43.04
N THR A 219 -19.69 44.48 41.96
CA THR A 219 -20.39 43.19 41.93
C THR A 219 -19.76 42.16 42.88
N LEU A 220 -18.42 42.15 43.01
CA LEU A 220 -17.73 41.29 43.97
C LEU A 220 -18.00 41.69 45.42
N ALA A 221 -18.05 43.00 45.72
CA ALA A 221 -18.45 43.47 47.04
C ALA A 221 -19.88 43.03 47.37
N GLU A 222 -20.84 43.22 46.45
CA GLU A 222 -22.21 42.76 46.62
C GLU A 222 -22.28 41.25 46.86
N ASN A 223 -21.57 40.46 46.06
CA ASN A 223 -21.56 39.01 46.18
C ASN A 223 -21.02 38.57 47.55
N TYR A 224 -19.95 39.19 48.06
CA TYR A 224 -19.45 38.91 49.40
C TYR A 224 -20.46 39.29 50.49
N VAL A 225 -21.19 40.39 50.34
CA VAL A 225 -22.28 40.76 51.26
C VAL A 225 -23.38 39.70 51.25
N LEU A 226 -23.79 39.22 50.07
CA LEU A 226 -24.82 38.18 49.92
C LEU A 226 -24.38 36.82 50.50
N MET A 227 -23.08 36.54 50.49
CA MET A 227 -22.47 35.40 51.20
C MET A 227 -22.41 35.58 52.72
N GLY A 228 -22.68 36.78 53.24
CA GLY A 228 -22.50 37.16 54.64
C GLY A 228 -21.04 37.46 55.02
N ASN A 229 -20.13 37.54 54.04
CA ASN A 229 -18.72 37.83 54.25
C ASN A 229 -18.43 39.33 54.16
N ASN A 230 -18.94 40.08 55.13
CA ASN A 230 -18.80 41.54 55.17
C ASN A 230 -17.33 42.00 55.36
N GLU A 231 -16.48 41.15 55.96
CA GLU A 231 -15.05 41.40 56.13
C GLU A 231 -14.32 41.47 54.79
N LYS A 232 -14.63 40.57 53.85
CA LYS A 232 -14.10 40.63 52.48
C LYS A 232 -14.77 41.69 51.61
N ALA A 233 -16.05 41.99 51.86
CA ALA A 233 -16.78 42.98 51.07
C ALA A 233 -16.20 44.40 51.20
N LYS A 234 -15.81 44.81 52.42
CA LYS A 234 -15.39 46.19 52.68
C LYS A 234 -14.12 46.62 51.93
N PRO A 235 -13.00 45.87 51.96
CA PRO A 235 -11.79 46.24 51.20
C PRO A 235 -12.05 46.31 49.69
N VAL A 236 -12.90 45.42 49.17
CA VAL A 236 -13.28 45.41 47.75
C VAL A 236 -14.09 46.66 47.40
N LEU A 237 -15.05 47.03 48.24
CA LEU A 237 -15.84 48.25 48.07
C LEU A 237 -14.97 49.52 48.18
N ASP A 238 -13.99 49.55 49.07
CA ASP A 238 -13.02 50.66 49.18
C ASP A 238 -12.16 50.77 47.92
N THR A 239 -11.73 49.64 47.37
CA THR A 239 -10.98 49.60 46.11
C THR A 239 -11.82 50.20 44.96
N ALA A 240 -13.10 49.84 44.86
CA ALA A 240 -14.01 50.43 43.87
C ALA A 240 -14.16 51.95 44.06
N ARG A 241 -14.29 52.41 45.32
CA ARG A 241 -14.37 53.84 45.67
C ARG A 241 -13.13 54.61 45.22
N ASP A 242 -11.94 54.06 45.46
CA ASP A 242 -10.69 54.71 45.10
C ASP A 242 -10.49 54.82 43.59
N TRP A 243 -10.92 53.79 42.83
CA TRP A 243 -10.96 53.87 41.37
C TRP A 243 -11.91 54.97 40.88
N LEU A 244 -13.11 55.08 41.47
CA LEU A 244 -14.08 56.12 41.14
C LEU A 244 -13.56 57.53 41.48
N LYS A 245 -12.81 57.71 42.57
CA LYS A 245 -12.19 59.01 42.90
C LYS A 245 -11.15 59.45 41.87
N ARG A 246 -10.32 58.51 41.37
CA ARG A 246 -9.25 58.81 40.40
C ARG A 246 -9.80 59.11 39.01
N LYS A 247 -10.89 58.44 38.64
CA LYS A 247 -11.57 58.56 37.35
C LYS A 247 -13.06 58.75 37.63
N PRO A 248 -13.49 59.96 38.05
CA PRO A 248 -14.90 60.22 38.33
C PRO A 248 -15.68 59.97 37.05
N ASN A 249 -16.37 58.85 37.02
CA ASN A 249 -17.30 58.51 35.96
C ASN A 249 -18.70 58.58 36.55
N GLU A 250 -19.48 59.54 36.08
CA GLU A 250 -20.80 59.79 36.64
C GLU A 250 -21.70 58.55 36.54
N HIS A 251 -21.53 57.71 35.52
CA HIS A 251 -22.40 56.54 35.35
C HIS A 251 -22.19 55.48 36.44
N LEU A 252 -20.97 55.00 36.69
CA LEU A 252 -20.76 53.90 37.64
C LEU A 252 -20.90 54.27 39.12
N ILE A 253 -21.02 55.56 39.43
CA ILE A 253 -21.24 56.01 40.80
C ILE A 253 -22.55 55.46 41.37
N VAL A 254 -23.55 55.23 40.52
CA VAL A 254 -24.86 54.72 40.94
C VAL A 254 -24.76 53.25 41.39
N ASP A 255 -24.06 52.42 40.61
CA ASP A 255 -23.81 51.01 40.94
C ASP A 255 -23.02 50.88 42.24
N TYR A 256 -22.04 51.77 42.42
CA TYR A 256 -21.29 51.89 43.66
C TYR A 256 -22.17 52.21 44.86
N TYR A 257 -23.00 53.25 44.78
CA TYR A 257 -23.92 53.62 45.87
C TYR A 257 -24.90 52.49 46.20
N SER A 258 -25.31 51.71 45.19
CA SER A 258 -26.16 50.55 45.42
C SER A 258 -25.44 49.43 46.18
N ALA A 259 -24.18 49.14 45.82
CA ALA A 259 -23.34 48.18 46.55
C ALA A 259 -23.02 48.66 47.98
N GLU A 260 -22.75 49.96 48.16
CA GLU A 260 -22.49 50.57 49.46
C GLU A 260 -23.75 50.56 50.36
N ALA A 261 -24.91 50.90 49.80
CA ALA A 261 -26.18 50.79 50.51
C ALA A 261 -26.45 49.35 50.98
N LEU A 262 -26.24 48.37 50.09
CA LEU A 262 -26.39 46.94 50.40
C LEU A 262 -25.45 46.53 51.55
N TYR A 263 -24.17 46.91 51.47
CA TYR A 263 -23.20 46.65 52.54
C TYR A 263 -23.65 47.26 53.87
N ASN A 264 -24.06 48.53 53.87
CA ASN A 264 -24.50 49.24 55.07
C ASN A 264 -25.75 48.60 55.68
N VAL A 265 -26.71 48.13 54.87
CA VAL A 265 -27.85 47.34 55.36
C VAL A 265 -27.37 46.04 56.03
N ALA A 266 -26.44 45.31 55.40
CA ALA A 266 -25.94 44.04 55.91
C ALA A 266 -25.16 44.19 57.24
N VAL A 267 -24.41 45.28 57.42
CA VAL A 267 -23.73 45.61 58.69
C VAL A 267 -24.62 46.40 59.66
N LYS A 268 -25.92 46.48 59.39
CA LYS A 268 -26.96 47.12 60.24
C LYS A 268 -26.79 48.64 60.44
N ARG A 269 -26.07 49.30 59.55
CA ARG A 269 -25.90 50.76 59.51
C ARG A 269 -26.97 51.42 58.64
N TYR A 270 -28.23 51.26 59.05
CA TYR A 270 -29.38 51.61 58.19
C TYR A 270 -29.45 53.11 57.84
N ARG A 271 -29.02 54.00 58.75
CA ARG A 271 -28.97 55.44 58.46
C ARG A 271 -27.91 55.78 57.40
N GLU A 272 -26.74 55.16 57.47
CA GLU A 272 -25.69 55.30 56.45
C GLU A 272 -26.12 54.69 55.11
N ALA A 273 -26.89 53.60 55.14
CA ALA A 273 -27.49 53.02 53.94
C ALA A 273 -28.45 54.02 53.26
N LEU A 274 -29.30 54.72 54.02
CA LEU A 274 -30.20 55.73 53.47
C LEU A 274 -29.44 56.90 52.83
N VAL A 275 -28.34 57.37 53.43
CA VAL A 275 -27.47 58.42 52.84
C VAL A 275 -26.89 57.96 51.50
N SER A 276 -26.44 56.71 51.44
CA SER A 276 -25.90 56.11 50.20
C SER A 276 -27.00 56.01 49.13
N VAL A 277 -28.21 55.59 49.53
CA VAL A 277 -29.39 55.52 48.66
C VAL A 277 -29.79 56.88 48.13
N ASP A 278 -29.90 57.90 48.97
CA ASP A 278 -30.30 59.25 48.56
C ASP A 278 -29.31 59.82 47.52
N SER A 279 -28.01 59.63 47.76
CA SER A 279 -26.94 60.01 46.83
C SER A 279 -27.05 59.27 45.50
N GLY A 280 -27.29 57.95 45.55
CA GLY A 280 -27.47 57.12 44.37
C GLY A 280 -28.71 57.49 43.55
N VAL A 281 -29.87 57.69 44.21
CA VAL A 281 -31.15 58.00 43.54
C VAL A 281 -31.09 59.35 42.86
N ALA A 282 -30.49 60.37 43.50
CA ALA A 282 -30.28 61.66 42.87
C ALA A 282 -29.46 61.56 41.57
N LYS A 283 -28.41 60.72 41.58
CA LYS A 283 -27.57 60.47 40.39
C LYS A 283 -28.29 59.64 39.34
N ALA A 284 -29.02 58.60 39.73
CA ALA A 284 -29.81 57.77 38.82
C ALA A 284 -30.86 58.61 38.06
N LYS A 285 -31.60 59.46 38.77
CA LYS A 285 -32.58 60.39 38.19
C LYS A 285 -31.97 61.38 37.22
N ALA A 286 -30.85 62.01 37.61
CA ALA A 286 -30.13 62.95 36.75
C ALA A 286 -29.65 62.29 35.43
N GLN A 287 -29.47 60.97 35.42
CA GLN A 287 -29.02 60.20 34.27
C GLN A 287 -30.15 59.46 33.53
N GLY A 288 -31.40 59.55 34.01
CA GLY A 288 -32.52 58.78 33.46
C GLY A 288 -32.37 57.26 33.62
N ARG A 289 -31.63 56.78 34.63
CA ARG A 289 -31.44 55.35 34.89
C ARG A 289 -32.51 54.79 35.83
N GLU A 290 -33.70 54.60 35.29
CA GLU A 290 -34.87 54.16 36.05
C GLU A 290 -34.67 52.80 36.75
N TYR A 291 -34.02 51.83 36.09
CA TYR A 291 -33.71 50.53 36.70
C TYR A 291 -32.92 50.66 38.00
N ASP A 292 -31.84 51.45 37.95
CA ASP A 292 -30.90 51.58 39.05
C ASP A 292 -31.48 52.40 40.19
N GLU A 293 -32.31 53.39 39.87
CA GLU A 293 -33.16 54.07 40.86
C GLU A 293 -33.99 53.04 41.63
N HIS A 294 -34.71 52.16 40.93
CA HIS A 294 -35.55 51.15 41.58
C HIS A 294 -34.72 50.14 42.38
N ARG A 295 -33.53 49.76 41.91
CA ARG A 295 -32.60 48.91 42.66
C ARG A 295 -32.15 49.56 43.98
N LEU A 296 -31.91 50.87 43.97
CA LEU A 296 -31.59 51.66 45.16
C LEU A 296 -32.81 51.82 46.09
N LEU A 297 -34.01 52.00 45.54
CA LEU A 297 -35.24 52.03 46.33
C LEU A 297 -35.48 50.69 47.07
N LEU A 298 -35.10 49.55 46.48
CA LEU A 298 -35.15 48.28 47.21
C LEU A 298 -34.22 48.27 48.44
N GLN A 299 -33.03 48.89 48.35
CA GLN A 299 -32.16 49.07 49.52
C GLN A 299 -32.76 50.06 50.53
N ARG A 300 -33.44 51.12 50.06
CA ARG A 300 -34.22 52.03 50.92
C ARG A 300 -35.26 51.26 51.72
N PHE A 301 -36.01 50.40 51.05
CA PHE A 301 -37.02 49.56 51.67
C PHE A 301 -36.42 48.71 52.79
N TYR A 302 -35.32 47.99 52.52
CA TYR A 302 -34.69 47.17 53.56
C TYR A 302 -34.19 47.99 54.75
N ALA A 303 -33.61 49.18 54.51
CA ALA A 303 -33.19 50.07 55.59
C ALA A 303 -34.37 50.57 56.44
N LEU A 304 -35.42 51.10 55.82
CA LEU A 304 -36.63 51.61 56.49
C LEU A 304 -37.36 50.50 57.26
N PHE A 305 -37.51 49.33 56.64
CA PHE A 305 -38.16 48.18 57.27
C PHE A 305 -37.42 47.74 58.54
N ASN A 306 -36.09 47.68 58.50
CA ASN A 306 -35.28 47.33 59.68
C ASN A 306 -35.24 48.45 60.74
N LEU A 307 -35.42 49.71 60.34
CA LEU A 307 -35.67 50.85 61.25
C LEU A 307 -37.09 50.83 61.85
N LYS A 308 -37.92 49.85 61.49
CA LYS A 308 -39.34 49.73 61.87
C LYS A 308 -40.22 50.87 61.36
N GLN A 309 -39.75 51.58 60.34
CA GLN A 309 -40.48 52.63 59.64
C GLN A 309 -41.38 52.00 58.56
N TYR A 310 -42.35 51.19 58.98
CA TYR A 310 -43.11 50.33 58.07
C TYR A 310 -44.02 51.10 57.10
N THR A 311 -44.55 52.26 57.51
CA THR A 311 -45.37 53.12 56.64
C THR A 311 -44.55 53.64 55.47
N GLU A 312 -43.37 54.20 55.75
CA GLU A 312 -42.44 54.70 54.72
C GLU A 312 -41.90 53.56 53.85
N ALA A 313 -41.61 52.40 54.45
CA ALA A 313 -41.21 51.20 53.71
C ALA A 313 -42.31 50.75 52.73
N LYS A 314 -43.58 50.83 53.13
CA LYS A 314 -44.73 50.50 52.25
C LYS A 314 -44.85 51.47 51.08
N GLU A 315 -44.63 52.77 51.29
CA GLU A 315 -44.64 53.74 50.18
C GLU A 315 -43.57 53.45 49.14
N VAL A 316 -42.37 53.08 49.58
CA VAL A 316 -41.31 52.64 48.66
C VAL A 316 -41.73 51.42 47.84
N LEU A 317 -42.37 50.42 48.48
CA LEU A 317 -42.87 49.24 47.76
C LEU A 317 -43.99 49.58 46.77
N ASN A 318 -44.85 50.56 47.07
CA ASN A 318 -45.88 51.03 46.15
C ASN A 318 -45.28 51.69 44.90
N ILE A 319 -44.15 52.41 45.04
CA ILE A 319 -43.41 52.96 43.89
C ILE A 319 -42.86 51.79 43.05
N LEU A 320 -42.21 50.82 43.67
CA LEU A 320 -41.65 49.64 42.97
C LEU A 320 -42.73 48.81 42.26
N LEU A 321 -43.92 48.69 42.85
CA LEU A 321 -45.06 47.97 42.27
C LEU A 321 -45.60 48.63 40.99
N ARG A 322 -45.40 49.95 40.82
CA ARG A 322 -45.81 50.71 39.63
C ARG A 322 -44.74 50.77 38.54
N SER A 323 -43.54 50.26 38.81
CA SER A 323 -42.47 50.24 37.82
C SER A 323 -42.68 49.09 36.84
N ASP A 324 -42.90 49.43 35.57
CA ASP A 324 -42.99 48.43 34.49
C ASP A 324 -41.74 47.54 34.48
N MET A 325 -40.55 48.15 34.53
CA MET A 325 -39.28 47.42 34.45
C MET A 325 -39.06 46.45 35.63
N MET A 326 -39.39 46.84 36.87
CA MET A 326 -39.30 45.94 38.03
C MET A 326 -40.33 44.81 37.93
N MET A 327 -41.51 45.14 37.42
CA MET A 327 -42.62 44.20 37.36
C MET A 327 -42.51 43.25 36.17
N THR A 328 -41.79 43.56 35.09
CA THR A 328 -41.53 42.65 33.97
C THR A 328 -40.75 41.41 34.43
N LEU A 329 -39.79 41.55 35.34
CA LEU A 329 -38.97 40.45 35.82
C LEU A 329 -39.67 39.64 36.90
N LEU A 330 -39.91 38.37 36.62
CA LEU A 330 -40.58 37.44 37.53
C LEU A 330 -39.92 37.40 38.91
N SER A 331 -38.59 37.44 38.95
CA SER A 331 -37.80 37.32 40.17
C SER A 331 -37.79 38.61 41.01
N SER A 332 -37.83 39.80 40.37
CA SER A 332 -37.98 41.09 41.05
C SER A 332 -39.40 41.28 41.57
N ARG A 333 -40.40 40.93 40.76
CA ARG A 333 -41.82 40.89 41.13
C ARG A 333 -42.06 40.03 42.37
N LEU A 334 -41.42 38.86 42.43
CA LEU A 334 -41.49 37.94 43.56
C LEU A 334 -41.00 38.60 44.87
N GLU A 335 -39.88 39.33 44.81
CA GLU A 335 -39.33 40.03 45.99
C GLU A 335 -40.23 41.18 46.46
N VAL A 336 -40.84 41.93 45.54
CA VAL A 336 -41.81 42.99 45.88
C VAL A 336 -43.06 42.42 46.54
N TYR A 337 -43.63 41.33 46.00
CA TYR A 337 -44.81 40.68 46.59
C TYR A 337 -44.55 40.16 48.00
N LYS A 338 -43.40 39.49 48.19
CA LYS A 338 -42.97 39.04 49.52
C LYS A 338 -42.81 40.21 50.48
N SER A 339 -42.15 41.27 50.03
CA SER A 339 -41.91 42.46 50.84
C SER A 339 -43.20 43.19 51.22
N LEU A 340 -44.19 43.24 50.33
CA LEU A 340 -45.52 43.78 50.61
C LEU A 340 -46.28 42.93 51.62
N ALA A 341 -46.23 41.60 51.51
CA ALA A 341 -46.84 40.70 52.49
C ALA A 341 -46.26 40.93 53.89
N GLU A 342 -44.92 40.91 54.01
CA GLU A 342 -44.22 41.09 55.28
C GLU A 342 -44.44 42.50 55.87
N THR A 343 -44.49 43.54 55.05
CA THR A 343 -44.72 44.93 55.50
C THR A 343 -46.14 45.15 55.97
N ASN A 344 -47.14 44.61 55.28
CA ASN A 344 -48.53 44.69 55.75
C ASN A 344 -48.73 43.89 57.04
N ALA A 345 -48.07 42.74 57.19
CA ALA A 345 -48.11 41.98 58.45
C ALA A 345 -47.47 42.77 59.60
N ALA A 346 -46.32 43.42 59.38
CA ALA A 346 -45.66 44.27 60.37
C ALA A 346 -46.50 45.51 60.77
N LEU A 347 -47.36 46.01 59.86
CA LEU A 347 -48.34 47.06 60.12
C LEU A 347 -49.63 46.55 60.79
N GLY A 348 -49.78 45.24 61.01
CA GLY A 348 -51.01 44.63 61.54
C GLY A 348 -52.16 44.50 60.53
N ALA A 349 -51.92 44.80 59.25
CA ALA A 349 -52.90 44.70 58.17
C ALA A 349 -52.94 43.28 57.59
N TRP A 350 -53.52 42.34 58.35
CA TRP A 350 -53.48 40.90 58.05
C TRP A 350 -54.15 40.51 56.72
N LYS A 351 -55.28 41.13 56.36
CA LYS A 351 -55.97 40.82 55.09
C LYS A 351 -55.11 41.20 53.86
N PRO A 352 -54.62 42.44 53.73
CA PRO A 352 -53.65 42.77 52.68
C PRO A 352 -52.38 41.91 52.70
N ALA A 353 -51.87 41.58 53.89
CA ALA A 353 -50.68 40.71 54.01
C ALA A 353 -50.93 39.33 53.40
N TYR A 354 -52.08 38.72 53.71
CA TYR A 354 -52.47 37.42 53.18
C TYR A 354 -52.72 37.45 51.67
N GLU A 355 -53.36 38.50 51.15
CA GLU A 355 -53.55 38.68 49.70
C GLU A 355 -52.22 38.76 48.94
N TRP A 356 -51.24 39.51 49.47
CA TRP A 356 -49.89 39.57 48.88
C TRP A 356 -49.14 38.24 49.02
N GLN A 357 -49.33 37.53 50.14
CA GLN A 357 -48.74 36.20 50.33
C GLN A 357 -49.27 35.18 49.32
N ILE A 358 -50.56 35.22 48.97
CA ILE A 358 -51.14 34.38 47.91
C ILE A 358 -50.50 34.71 46.56
N ARG A 359 -50.39 35.99 46.20
CA ARG A 359 -49.76 36.43 44.94
C ARG A 359 -48.30 36.00 44.87
N TYR A 360 -47.57 36.10 45.98
CA TYR A 360 -46.21 35.57 46.09
C TYR A 360 -46.18 34.06 45.86
N SER A 361 -47.05 33.28 46.53
CA SER A 361 -47.10 31.82 46.40
C SER A 361 -47.37 31.39 44.96
N GLN A 362 -48.40 31.96 44.31
CA GLN A 362 -48.76 31.65 42.93
C GLN A 362 -47.62 31.94 41.95
N LEU A 363 -46.95 33.08 42.12
CA LEU A 363 -45.80 33.44 41.29
C LEU A 363 -44.61 32.52 41.54
N SER A 364 -44.33 32.19 42.81
CA SER A 364 -43.28 31.26 43.20
C SER A 364 -43.48 29.89 42.56
N ASP A 365 -44.69 29.35 42.63
CA ASP A 365 -45.03 28.04 42.06
C ASP A 365 -44.89 28.04 40.53
N SER A 366 -45.35 29.10 39.86
CA SER A 366 -45.20 29.26 38.41
C SER A 366 -43.73 29.33 37.98
N ILE A 367 -42.89 30.09 38.70
CA ILE A 367 -41.44 30.18 38.43
C ILE A 367 -40.78 28.82 38.60
N ASN A 368 -41.09 28.10 39.67
CA ASN A 368 -40.49 26.79 39.94
C ASN A 368 -40.93 25.73 38.92
N ALA A 369 -42.20 25.74 38.50
CA ALA A 369 -42.69 24.85 37.43
C ALA A 369 -41.99 25.13 36.10
N SER A 370 -41.78 26.41 35.75
CA SER A 370 -41.04 26.80 34.55
C SER A 370 -39.58 26.37 34.62
N ARG A 371 -38.92 26.54 35.78
CA ARG A 371 -37.53 26.11 35.98
C ARG A 371 -37.40 24.59 35.83
N LEU A 372 -38.26 23.81 36.49
CA LEU A 372 -38.25 22.36 36.39
C LEU A 372 -38.43 21.89 34.94
N LYS A 373 -39.32 22.53 34.17
CA LYS A 373 -39.48 22.23 32.74
C LYS A 373 -38.21 22.49 31.94
N SER A 374 -37.51 23.60 32.22
CA SER A 374 -36.24 23.93 31.58
C SER A 374 -35.14 22.92 31.94
N GLU A 375 -35.03 22.55 33.21
CA GLU A 375 -34.06 21.56 33.69
C GLU A 375 -34.28 20.18 33.05
N ILE A 376 -35.55 19.75 32.93
CA ILE A 376 -35.90 18.49 32.24
C ILE A 376 -35.49 18.58 30.77
N HIS A 377 -35.84 19.66 30.07
CA HIS A 377 -35.47 19.84 28.67
C HIS A 377 -33.95 19.84 28.45
N ASP A 378 -33.20 20.48 29.34
CA ASP A 378 -31.74 20.48 29.31
C ASP A 378 -31.15 19.09 29.59
N MET A 379 -31.78 18.33 30.49
CA MET A 379 -31.39 16.94 30.76
C MET A 379 -31.64 16.06 29.53
N GLU A 380 -32.76 16.25 28.82
CA GLU A 380 -33.07 15.58 27.56
C GLU A 380 -32.04 15.92 26.48
N ILE A 381 -31.66 17.20 26.33
CA ILE A 381 -30.62 17.62 25.38
C ILE A 381 -29.28 16.97 25.72
N LYS A 382 -28.86 17.01 26.99
CA LYS A 382 -27.60 16.39 27.44
C LYS A 382 -27.60 14.89 27.21
N TYR A 383 -28.72 14.22 27.52
CA TYR A 383 -28.89 12.80 27.28
C TYR A 383 -28.80 12.48 25.79
N GLY A 384 -29.54 13.20 24.94
CA GLY A 384 -29.49 13.02 23.50
C GLY A 384 -28.12 13.31 22.88
N ASN A 385 -27.39 14.30 23.40
CA ASN A 385 -26.01 14.58 22.98
C ASN A 385 -25.05 13.47 23.42
N ALA A 386 -25.20 12.92 24.63
CA ALA A 386 -24.41 11.80 25.09
C ALA A 386 -24.66 10.53 24.25
N GLU A 387 -25.91 10.26 23.87
CA GLU A 387 -26.24 9.15 22.96
C GLU A 387 -25.61 9.34 21.57
N LYS A 388 -25.71 10.54 20.99
CA LYS A 388 -25.06 10.86 19.71
C LYS A 388 -23.55 10.73 19.79
N GLN A 389 -22.93 11.21 20.87
CA GLN A 389 -21.49 11.11 21.07
C GLN A 389 -21.05 9.64 21.16
N LYS A 390 -21.79 8.82 21.91
CA LYS A 390 -21.55 7.37 21.99
C LYS A 390 -21.70 6.70 20.62
N ALA A 391 -22.69 7.09 19.82
CA ALA A 391 -22.87 6.58 18.46
C ALA A 391 -21.71 6.97 17.52
N ILE A 392 -21.20 8.20 17.62
CA ILE A 392 -20.03 8.66 16.87
C ILE A 392 -18.79 7.84 17.25
N GLU A 393 -18.58 7.59 18.54
CA GLU A 393 -17.47 6.77 19.03
C GLU A 393 -17.57 5.34 18.52
N THR A 394 -18.76 4.72 18.55
CA THR A 394 -18.95 3.38 17.98
C THR A 394 -18.69 3.34 16.49
N LEU A 395 -19.18 4.33 15.72
CA LEU A 395 -18.95 4.42 14.28
C LEU A 395 -17.46 4.64 13.96
N LYS A 396 -16.74 5.43 14.77
CA LYS A 396 -15.28 5.60 14.62
C LYS A 396 -14.53 4.29 14.85
N MET A 397 -14.85 3.56 15.92
CA MET A 397 -14.24 2.26 16.21
C MET A 397 -14.53 1.24 15.09
N GLU A 398 -15.74 1.21 14.56
CA GLU A 398 -16.11 0.34 13.44
C GLU A 398 -15.35 0.69 12.15
N ASN A 399 -15.24 1.99 11.83
CA ASN A 399 -14.48 2.46 10.68
C ASN A 399 -12.98 2.15 10.81
N GLU A 400 -12.39 2.34 11.99
CA GLU A 400 -11.01 1.94 12.27
C GLU A 400 -10.81 0.43 12.07
N ARG A 401 -11.72 -0.39 12.60
CA ARG A 401 -11.69 -1.86 12.42
C ARG A 401 -11.80 -2.27 10.96
N SER A 402 -12.65 -1.62 10.18
CA SER A 402 -12.79 -1.82 8.74
C SER A 402 -11.51 -1.40 7.97
N SER A 403 -10.90 -0.28 8.34
CA SER A 403 -9.64 0.17 7.73
C SER A 403 -8.48 -0.79 8.01
N LEU A 404 -8.43 -1.37 9.22
CA LEU A 404 -7.45 -2.36 9.62
C LEU A 404 -7.64 -3.68 8.88
N SER A 405 -8.88 -4.17 8.75
CA SER A 405 -9.16 -5.39 7.99
C SER A 405 -8.77 -5.22 6.52
N ALA A 406 -9.08 -4.08 5.90
CA ALA A 406 -8.67 -3.77 4.53
C ALA A 406 -7.13 -3.69 4.36
N ARG A 407 -6.40 -3.18 5.36
CA ARG A 407 -4.93 -3.20 5.37
C ARG A 407 -4.40 -4.63 5.45
N ASN A 408 -4.94 -5.45 6.35
CA ASN A 408 -4.53 -6.84 6.52
C ASN A 408 -4.81 -7.67 5.24
N THR A 409 -5.97 -7.50 4.61
CA THR A 409 -6.29 -8.16 3.34
C THR A 409 -5.29 -7.78 2.25
N ARG A 410 -4.90 -6.49 2.13
CA ARG A 410 -3.87 -6.06 1.17
C ARG A 410 -2.51 -6.70 1.45
N LEU A 411 -2.07 -6.72 2.70
CA LEU A 411 -0.82 -7.38 3.09
C LEU A 411 -0.84 -8.88 2.75
N MET A 412 -1.97 -9.55 3.01
CA MET A 412 -2.14 -10.96 2.68
C MET A 412 -2.07 -11.20 1.16
N ILE A 413 -2.67 -10.34 0.34
CA ILE A 413 -2.57 -10.41 -1.13
C ILE A 413 -1.10 -10.26 -1.58
N TRP A 414 -0.36 -9.28 -1.05
CA TRP A 414 1.05 -9.10 -1.37
C TRP A 414 1.91 -10.29 -0.96
N PHE A 415 1.64 -10.83 0.23
CA PHE A 415 2.30 -12.04 0.70
C PHE A 415 2.05 -13.22 -0.24
N LEU A 416 0.78 -13.48 -0.60
CA LEU A 416 0.43 -14.56 -1.51
C LEU A 416 1.08 -14.40 -2.89
N ALA A 417 1.08 -13.18 -3.44
CA ALA A 417 1.74 -12.86 -4.70
C ALA A 417 3.26 -13.15 -4.64
N SER A 418 3.92 -12.78 -3.54
CA SER A 418 5.35 -13.05 -3.35
C SER A 418 5.66 -14.56 -3.31
N VAL A 419 4.80 -15.35 -2.67
CA VAL A 419 4.92 -16.82 -2.64
C VAL A 419 4.74 -17.42 -4.03
N CYS A 420 3.75 -16.95 -4.81
CA CYS A 420 3.55 -17.39 -6.19
C CYS A 420 4.76 -17.09 -7.09
N VAL A 421 5.36 -15.91 -6.96
CA VAL A 421 6.58 -15.55 -7.70
C VAL A 421 7.75 -16.47 -7.33
N LEU A 422 7.93 -16.76 -6.03
CA LEU A 422 8.97 -17.68 -5.57
C LEU A 422 8.79 -19.09 -6.13
N LEU A 423 7.55 -19.60 -6.12
CA LEU A 423 7.21 -20.91 -6.68
C LEU A 423 7.44 -20.95 -8.20
N PHE A 424 7.13 -19.86 -8.91
CA PHE A 424 7.40 -19.74 -10.34
C PHE A 424 8.90 -19.78 -10.64
N ILE A 425 9.71 -19.04 -9.88
CA ILE A 425 11.18 -19.07 -10.00
C ILE A 425 11.70 -20.49 -9.75
N LEU A 426 11.23 -21.16 -8.70
CA LEU A 426 11.62 -22.54 -8.38
C LEU A 426 11.27 -23.52 -9.52
N ALA A 427 10.09 -23.39 -10.10
CA ALA A 427 9.66 -24.19 -11.24
C ALA A 427 10.55 -23.96 -12.48
N VAL A 428 10.88 -22.71 -12.78
CA VAL A 428 11.78 -22.35 -13.91
C VAL A 428 13.18 -22.93 -13.69
N VAL A 429 13.74 -22.79 -12.48
CA VAL A 429 15.07 -23.33 -12.15
C VAL A 429 15.07 -24.86 -12.28
N THR A 430 14.04 -25.53 -11.76
CA THR A 430 13.89 -26.99 -11.85
C THR A 430 13.78 -27.44 -13.31
N TRP A 431 12.98 -26.73 -14.11
CA TRP A 431 12.85 -27.01 -15.54
C TRP A 431 14.17 -26.82 -16.30
N LEU A 432 14.92 -25.75 -16.03
CA LEU A 432 16.24 -25.52 -16.63
C LEU A 432 17.23 -26.62 -16.25
N TYR A 433 17.23 -27.04 -14.98
CA TYR A 433 18.05 -28.14 -14.49
C TYR A 433 17.73 -29.46 -15.20
N MET A 434 16.44 -29.84 -15.28
CA MET A 434 16.00 -31.05 -15.99
C MET A 434 16.36 -31.00 -17.48
N ARG A 435 16.18 -29.84 -18.14
CA ARG A 435 16.54 -29.64 -19.55
C ARG A 435 18.02 -29.83 -19.79
N ASN A 436 18.88 -29.30 -18.92
CA ASN A 436 20.32 -29.45 -19.04
C ASN A 436 20.75 -30.92 -18.85
N ASN A 437 20.20 -31.60 -17.85
CA ASN A 437 20.54 -32.99 -17.57
C ASN A 437 20.13 -33.95 -18.71
N LYS A 438 18.98 -33.69 -19.35
CA LYS A 438 18.54 -34.47 -20.52
C LYS A 438 19.49 -34.33 -21.71
N ARG A 439 20.00 -33.12 -21.97
CA ARG A 439 21.01 -32.87 -23.02
C ARG A 439 22.30 -33.64 -22.74
N LEU A 440 22.75 -33.62 -21.49
CA LEU A 440 23.96 -34.34 -21.08
C LEU A 440 23.80 -35.86 -21.25
N SER A 441 22.64 -36.42 -20.93
CA SER A 441 22.34 -37.84 -21.16
C SER A 441 22.43 -38.21 -22.65
N GLN A 442 21.80 -37.41 -23.52
CA GLN A 442 21.81 -37.65 -24.96
C GLN A 442 23.23 -37.62 -25.55
N GLN A 443 24.11 -36.75 -25.04
CA GLN A 443 25.51 -36.71 -25.46
C GLN A 443 26.28 -37.98 -25.06
N LYS A 444 26.02 -38.52 -23.86
CA LYS A 444 26.64 -39.77 -23.40
C LYS A 444 26.19 -40.96 -24.24
N ASP A 445 24.90 -41.03 -24.59
CA ASP A 445 24.35 -42.13 -25.39
C ASP A 445 24.97 -42.16 -26.80
N LEU A 446 25.12 -41.00 -27.44
CA LEU A 446 25.75 -40.87 -28.76
C LEU A 446 27.22 -41.32 -28.73
N PHE A 447 27.96 -40.93 -27.69
CA PHE A 447 29.35 -41.33 -27.52
C PHE A 447 29.49 -42.86 -27.36
N HIS A 448 28.60 -43.49 -26.59
CA HIS A 448 28.61 -44.93 -26.39
C HIS A 448 28.31 -45.72 -27.69
N GLN A 449 27.38 -45.22 -28.51
CA GLN A 449 27.08 -45.83 -29.82
C GLN A 449 28.24 -45.76 -30.83
N GLN A 450 29.12 -44.77 -30.72
CA GLN A 450 30.31 -44.69 -31.57
C GLN A 450 31.32 -45.78 -31.19
N GLN A 451 31.57 -45.96 -29.90
CA GLN A 451 32.50 -46.98 -29.41
C GLN A 451 32.08 -48.40 -29.79
N LEU A 452 30.79 -48.72 -29.73
CA LEU A 452 30.28 -50.05 -30.10
C LEU A 452 30.52 -50.38 -31.57
N ARG A 453 30.32 -49.42 -32.48
CA ARG A 453 30.55 -49.62 -33.92
C ARG A 453 32.01 -49.88 -34.27
N GLU A 454 32.93 -49.23 -33.58
CA GLU A 454 34.36 -49.42 -33.81
C GLU A 454 34.80 -50.84 -33.39
N ILE A 455 34.29 -51.33 -32.26
CA ILE A 455 34.54 -52.70 -31.78
C ILE A 455 33.99 -53.75 -32.76
N GLU A 456 32.79 -53.55 -33.29
CA GLU A 456 32.18 -54.46 -34.28
C GLU A 456 33.02 -54.58 -35.56
N GLN A 457 33.55 -53.46 -36.07
CA GLN A 457 34.40 -53.48 -37.27
C GLN A 457 35.70 -54.25 -37.07
N GLN A 458 36.36 -54.06 -35.92
CA GLN A 458 37.58 -54.81 -35.59
C GLN A 458 37.32 -56.32 -35.49
N GLN A 459 36.18 -56.72 -34.92
CA GLN A 459 35.80 -58.14 -34.86
C GLN A 459 35.61 -58.77 -36.24
N GLN A 460 34.99 -58.05 -37.19
CA GLN A 460 34.76 -58.59 -38.54
C GLN A 460 36.07 -58.90 -39.29
N ILE A 461 37.07 -58.03 -39.18
CA ILE A 461 38.39 -58.25 -39.79
C ILE A 461 39.07 -59.47 -39.16
N HIS A 462 39.06 -59.56 -37.83
CA HIS A 462 39.69 -60.67 -37.11
C HIS A 462 39.08 -62.03 -37.48
N VAL A 463 37.75 -62.11 -37.59
CA VAL A 463 37.04 -63.33 -38.02
C VAL A 463 37.41 -63.73 -39.44
N GLY A 464 37.53 -62.76 -40.37
CA GLY A 464 37.93 -63.02 -41.75
C GLY A 464 39.32 -63.68 -41.86
N HIS A 465 40.31 -63.16 -41.13
CA HIS A 465 41.66 -63.75 -41.10
C HIS A 465 41.69 -65.16 -40.51
N ALA A 466 40.97 -65.39 -39.41
CA ALA A 466 40.92 -66.70 -38.76
C ALA A 466 40.34 -67.79 -39.68
N LEU A 467 39.35 -67.44 -40.50
CA LEU A 467 38.71 -68.36 -41.43
C LEU A 467 39.67 -68.83 -42.54
N LEU A 468 40.42 -67.90 -43.16
CA LEU A 468 41.39 -68.22 -44.23
C LEU A 468 42.52 -69.11 -43.74
N GLN A 469 43.08 -68.81 -42.55
CA GLN A 469 44.11 -69.66 -41.94
C GLN A 469 43.59 -71.05 -41.58
N GLY A 470 42.34 -71.13 -41.11
CA GLY A 470 41.68 -72.42 -40.85
C GLY A 470 41.58 -73.29 -42.10
N GLU A 471 41.17 -72.71 -43.24
CA GLU A 471 41.03 -73.45 -44.51
C GLU A 471 42.37 -74.03 -44.99
N GLU A 472 43.46 -73.25 -44.96
CA GLU A 472 44.76 -73.72 -45.47
C GLU A 472 45.38 -74.80 -44.58
N ARG A 473 45.19 -74.70 -43.25
CA ARG A 473 45.59 -75.76 -42.32
C ARG A 473 44.89 -77.07 -42.63
N GLU A 474 43.60 -77.02 -42.94
CA GLU A 474 42.82 -78.21 -43.26
C GLU A 474 43.24 -78.82 -44.60
N ARG A 475 43.52 -77.99 -45.62
CA ARG A 475 44.07 -78.49 -46.90
C ARG A 475 45.40 -79.22 -46.72
N ARG A 476 46.29 -78.67 -45.88
CA ARG A 476 47.57 -79.30 -45.54
C ARG A 476 47.38 -80.63 -44.82
N ARG A 477 46.47 -80.68 -43.84
CA ARG A 477 46.13 -81.90 -43.09
C ARG A 477 45.60 -82.99 -44.02
N VAL A 478 44.62 -82.66 -44.87
CA VAL A 478 43.99 -83.60 -45.81
C VAL A 478 44.99 -84.13 -46.85
N ALA A 479 45.87 -83.27 -47.38
CA ALA A 479 46.92 -83.72 -48.30
C ALA A 479 47.89 -84.72 -47.66
N GLY A 480 48.27 -84.49 -46.40
CA GLY A 480 49.07 -85.42 -45.60
C GLY A 480 48.38 -86.77 -45.41
N ASP A 481 47.12 -86.77 -44.96
CA ASP A 481 46.32 -87.99 -44.78
C ASP A 481 46.17 -88.78 -46.10
N LEU A 482 46.00 -88.08 -47.22
CA LEU A 482 45.93 -88.70 -48.55
C LEU A 482 47.27 -89.34 -48.94
N HIS A 483 48.37 -88.60 -48.86
CA HIS A 483 49.68 -89.07 -49.32
C HIS A 483 50.23 -90.22 -48.47
N ASP A 484 50.24 -90.05 -47.15
CA ASP A 484 50.89 -91.00 -46.23
C ASP A 484 49.94 -92.13 -45.82
N GLY A 485 48.65 -91.82 -45.62
CA GLY A 485 47.64 -92.79 -45.21
C GLY A 485 47.16 -93.66 -46.37
N LEU A 486 46.32 -93.09 -47.25
CA LEU A 486 45.76 -93.86 -48.38
C LEU A 486 46.80 -94.19 -49.45
N GLY A 487 47.71 -93.27 -49.77
CA GLY A 487 48.75 -93.47 -50.78
C GLY A 487 49.69 -94.61 -50.43
N GLY A 488 50.12 -94.68 -49.16
CA GLY A 488 50.91 -95.79 -48.62
C GLY A 488 50.15 -97.12 -48.64
N LEU A 489 48.88 -97.13 -48.18
CA LEU A 489 48.05 -98.33 -48.19
C LEU A 489 47.85 -98.91 -49.59
N LEU A 490 47.51 -98.08 -50.58
CA LEU A 490 47.29 -98.53 -51.96
C LEU A 490 48.59 -99.00 -52.62
N ALA A 491 49.74 -98.37 -52.31
CA ALA A 491 51.04 -98.87 -52.75
C ALA A 491 51.38 -100.24 -52.16
N GLY A 492 51.05 -100.48 -50.88
CA GLY A 492 51.19 -101.80 -50.24
C GLY A 492 50.28 -102.87 -50.86
N VAL A 493 49.03 -102.54 -51.14
CA VAL A 493 48.10 -103.43 -51.86
C VAL A 493 48.64 -103.75 -53.26
N LYS A 494 49.19 -102.76 -53.98
CA LYS A 494 49.82 -102.97 -55.28
C LYS A 494 50.98 -103.95 -55.18
N MET A 495 51.87 -103.78 -54.19
CA MET A 495 53.04 -104.63 -54.04
C MET A 495 52.65 -106.09 -53.78
N ASN A 496 51.66 -106.33 -52.91
CA ASN A 496 51.12 -107.66 -52.64
C ASN A 496 50.48 -108.29 -53.89
N LEU A 497 49.69 -107.52 -54.64
CA LEU A 497 49.03 -108.02 -55.86
C LEU A 497 50.02 -108.27 -57.01
N THR A 498 51.06 -107.44 -57.14
CA THR A 498 52.12 -107.63 -58.15
C THR A 498 52.93 -108.90 -57.88
N GLY A 499 53.14 -109.25 -56.61
CA GLY A 499 53.73 -110.53 -56.20
C GLY A 499 52.90 -111.75 -56.63
N MET A 500 51.57 -111.66 -56.58
CA MET A 500 50.65 -112.75 -56.99
C MET A 500 50.48 -112.85 -58.51
N VAL A 501 50.72 -111.77 -59.28
CA VAL A 501 50.72 -111.79 -60.75
C VAL A 501 51.86 -112.64 -61.32
N ALA A 502 53.00 -112.73 -60.61
CA ALA A 502 54.15 -113.53 -61.03
C ALA A 502 53.92 -115.05 -60.95
N GLU A 503 52.97 -115.53 -60.14
CA GLU A 503 52.71 -116.95 -59.92
C GLU A 503 51.52 -117.51 -60.71
N THR A 504 50.51 -116.70 -61.07
CA THR A 504 49.20 -117.23 -61.51
C THR A 504 48.70 -116.71 -62.88
N GLN A 505 49.37 -115.76 -63.53
CA GLN A 505 49.16 -115.31 -64.93
C GLN A 505 47.69 -115.31 -65.47
N THR A 506 46.72 -114.78 -64.69
CA THR A 506 45.34 -114.59 -65.15
C THR A 506 45.09 -113.16 -65.66
N LYS A 507 44.34 -113.01 -66.76
CA LYS A 507 44.03 -111.69 -67.37
C LYS A 507 43.25 -110.75 -66.44
N ASP A 508 42.44 -111.27 -65.52
CA ASP A 508 41.63 -110.45 -64.60
C ASP A 508 42.48 -109.77 -63.52
N LEU A 509 43.55 -110.42 -63.05
CA LEU A 509 44.43 -109.84 -62.02
C LEU A 509 45.22 -108.64 -62.56
N ASN A 510 45.66 -108.70 -63.82
CA ASN A 510 46.30 -107.56 -64.50
C ASN A 510 45.37 -106.34 -64.62
N ARG A 511 44.06 -106.56 -64.82
CA ARG A 511 43.07 -105.48 -64.89
C ARG A 511 42.86 -104.80 -63.53
N VAL A 512 42.86 -105.58 -62.45
CA VAL A 512 42.77 -105.07 -61.08
C VAL A 512 44.01 -104.25 -60.71
N VAL A 513 45.21 -104.71 -61.06
CA VAL A 513 46.45 -103.94 -60.84
C VAL A 513 46.44 -102.64 -61.65
N ALA A 514 45.98 -102.65 -62.91
CA ALA A 514 45.86 -101.43 -63.72
C ALA A 514 44.82 -100.44 -63.15
N GLN A 515 43.68 -100.91 -62.64
CA GLN A 515 42.69 -100.06 -61.96
C GLN A 515 43.25 -99.47 -60.66
N LEU A 516 44.04 -100.25 -59.92
CA LEU A 516 44.72 -99.76 -58.72
C LEU A 516 45.77 -98.70 -59.06
N ASP A 517 46.54 -98.89 -60.13
CA ASP A 517 47.49 -97.88 -60.62
C ASP A 517 46.81 -96.58 -61.04
N HIS A 518 45.68 -96.68 -61.75
CA HIS A 518 44.87 -95.52 -62.06
C HIS A 518 44.38 -94.81 -60.79
N SER A 519 43.95 -95.58 -59.78
CA SER A 519 43.45 -95.04 -58.51
C SER A 519 44.56 -94.38 -57.67
N ILE A 520 45.76 -94.95 -57.67
CA ILE A 520 46.96 -94.35 -57.04
C ILE A 520 47.36 -93.08 -57.77
N SER A 521 47.34 -93.08 -59.11
CA SER A 521 47.64 -91.89 -59.91
C SER A 521 46.64 -90.76 -59.63
N GLU A 522 45.34 -91.08 -59.60
CA GLU A 522 44.28 -90.13 -59.27
C GLU A 522 44.38 -89.61 -57.83
N LEU A 523 44.70 -90.47 -56.87
CA LEU A 523 44.93 -90.06 -55.50
C LEU A 523 46.12 -89.11 -55.38
N ARG A 524 47.26 -89.42 -56.03
CA ARG A 524 48.43 -88.55 -56.07
C ARG A 524 48.11 -87.22 -56.77
N ARG A 525 47.22 -87.22 -57.76
CA ARG A 525 46.74 -86.00 -58.41
C ARG A 525 45.91 -85.14 -57.45
N ILE A 526 45.00 -85.74 -56.68
CA ILE A 526 44.19 -85.04 -55.67
C ILE A 526 45.08 -84.49 -54.54
N ALA A 527 46.02 -85.29 -54.03
CA ALA A 527 46.95 -84.85 -52.99
C ALA A 527 47.80 -83.65 -53.45
N ARG A 528 48.33 -83.68 -54.69
CA ARG A 528 49.08 -82.56 -55.28
C ARG A 528 48.23 -81.29 -55.48
N ASN A 529 46.95 -81.43 -55.83
CA ASN A 529 46.04 -80.28 -55.90
C ASN A 529 45.76 -79.67 -54.51
N MET A 530 45.74 -80.51 -53.48
CA MET A 530 45.55 -80.10 -52.09
C MET A 530 46.82 -79.47 -51.51
N MET A 531 48.01 -79.95 -51.84
CA MET A 531 49.30 -79.35 -51.47
C MET A 531 50.33 -79.53 -52.58
N PRO A 532 50.85 -78.44 -53.18
CA PRO A 532 51.88 -78.54 -54.21
C PRO A 532 53.24 -78.91 -53.57
N GLU A 533 53.64 -80.18 -53.67
CA GLU A 533 54.96 -80.62 -53.16
C GLU A 533 56.13 -79.87 -53.80
N ALA A 534 55.99 -79.49 -55.07
CA ALA A 534 56.98 -78.70 -55.79
C ALA A 534 57.27 -77.36 -55.12
N LEU A 535 56.24 -76.75 -54.51
CA LEU A 535 56.37 -75.50 -53.77
C LEU A 535 57.23 -75.68 -52.52
N LEU A 536 57.02 -76.79 -51.80
CA LEU A 536 57.77 -77.14 -50.59
C LEU A 536 59.23 -77.50 -50.88
N LYS A 537 59.49 -78.21 -51.98
CA LYS A 537 60.82 -78.77 -52.30
C LYS A 537 61.69 -77.87 -53.17
N PHE A 538 61.08 -77.14 -54.11
CA PHE A 538 61.79 -76.42 -55.17
C PHE A 538 61.41 -74.93 -55.25
N GLY A 539 60.46 -74.48 -54.44
CA GLY A 539 60.05 -73.07 -54.35
C GLY A 539 59.01 -72.64 -55.38
N LEU A 540 58.57 -71.38 -55.25
CA LEU A 540 57.44 -70.82 -55.99
C LEU A 540 57.58 -70.88 -57.51
N GLU A 541 58.74 -70.48 -58.05
CA GLU A 541 58.95 -70.44 -59.50
C GLU A 541 58.80 -71.83 -60.13
N THR A 542 59.45 -72.84 -59.56
CA THR A 542 59.35 -74.23 -60.05
C THR A 542 57.94 -74.78 -59.90
N ALA A 543 57.27 -74.48 -58.79
CA ALA A 543 55.90 -74.93 -58.56
C ALA A 543 54.89 -74.33 -59.57
N LEU A 544 55.03 -73.04 -59.89
CA LEU A 544 54.19 -72.39 -60.89
C LEU A 544 54.46 -72.92 -62.29
N LYS A 545 55.74 -73.17 -62.62
CA LYS A 545 56.11 -73.80 -63.89
C LYS A 545 55.48 -75.18 -64.03
N GLU A 546 55.62 -76.02 -63.02
CA GLU A 546 55.03 -77.36 -62.99
C GLU A 546 53.49 -77.30 -63.06
N ALA A 547 52.86 -76.35 -62.37
CA ALA A 547 51.41 -76.15 -62.44
C ALA A 547 50.95 -75.78 -63.86
N CYS A 548 51.69 -74.94 -64.58
CA CYS A 548 51.40 -74.61 -65.98
C CYS A 548 51.61 -75.82 -66.89
N GLU A 549 52.76 -76.49 -66.80
CA GLU A 549 53.09 -77.66 -67.64
C GLU A 549 52.07 -78.80 -67.49
N ASN A 550 51.58 -79.05 -66.27
CA ASN A 550 50.55 -80.06 -66.00
C ASN A 550 49.17 -79.74 -66.59
N LEU A 551 48.91 -78.47 -66.95
CA LEU A 551 47.64 -78.02 -67.52
C LEU A 551 47.68 -77.91 -69.06
N ILE A 552 48.87 -77.99 -69.67
CA ILE A 552 49.02 -78.00 -71.14
C ILE A 552 48.44 -79.30 -71.71
N SER A 553 47.63 -79.17 -72.76
CA SER A 553 47.04 -80.30 -73.50
C SER A 553 46.79 -79.90 -74.95
N ASP A 554 46.38 -80.84 -75.82
CA ASP A 554 46.04 -80.57 -77.22
C ASP A 554 44.99 -79.45 -77.42
N LYS A 555 44.28 -79.06 -76.35
CA LYS A 555 43.21 -78.05 -76.37
C LYS A 555 43.59 -76.72 -75.72
N VAL A 556 44.68 -76.67 -74.94
CA VAL A 556 45.07 -75.49 -74.15
C VAL A 556 46.59 -75.34 -74.16
N ASN A 557 47.06 -74.20 -74.63
CA ASN A 557 48.45 -73.78 -74.62
C ASN A 557 48.67 -72.71 -73.54
N ILE A 558 49.70 -72.89 -72.71
CA ILE A 558 50.03 -71.96 -71.62
C ILE A 558 51.47 -71.48 -71.79
N ARG A 559 51.65 -70.17 -72.00
CA ARG A 559 52.95 -69.51 -72.04
C ARG A 559 53.28 -68.97 -70.66
N PHE A 560 54.20 -69.62 -69.96
CA PHE A 560 54.70 -69.16 -68.67
C PHE A 560 55.99 -68.35 -68.82
N GLN A 561 56.05 -67.17 -68.21
CA GLN A 561 57.25 -66.33 -68.18
C GLN A 561 57.53 -65.85 -66.76
N THR A 562 58.79 -65.93 -66.35
CA THR A 562 59.24 -65.49 -65.03
C THR A 562 60.39 -64.51 -65.12
N TYR A 563 60.38 -63.51 -64.24
CA TYR A 563 61.45 -62.51 -64.16
C TYR A 563 61.79 -62.18 -62.71
N GLY A 564 62.99 -62.57 -62.26
CA GLY A 564 63.56 -62.09 -60.99
C GLY A 564 62.91 -62.60 -59.71
N ILE A 565 62.24 -63.76 -59.74
CA ILE A 565 61.63 -64.37 -58.54
C ILE A 565 62.74 -64.78 -57.56
N ARG A 566 62.70 -64.23 -56.34
CA ARG A 566 63.67 -64.53 -55.27
C ARG A 566 63.23 -65.76 -54.46
N SER A 567 64.19 -66.48 -53.91
CA SER A 567 63.95 -67.69 -53.11
C SER A 567 63.55 -67.41 -51.64
N ASP A 568 63.54 -66.15 -51.20
CA ASP A 568 63.38 -65.73 -49.80
C ASP A 568 61.96 -65.27 -49.42
N ILE A 569 60.99 -65.33 -50.33
CA ILE A 569 59.59 -65.08 -49.99
C ILE A 569 59.15 -66.06 -48.88
N PRO A 570 58.54 -65.60 -47.77
CA PRO A 570 58.08 -66.50 -46.71
C PRO A 570 57.12 -67.56 -47.25
N HIS A 571 57.24 -68.79 -46.78
CA HIS A 571 56.50 -69.94 -47.31
C HIS A 571 54.97 -69.73 -47.33
N GLU A 572 54.39 -69.07 -46.32
CA GLU A 572 52.96 -68.75 -46.29
C GLU A 572 52.54 -67.80 -47.43
N LYS A 573 53.39 -66.82 -47.77
CA LYS A 573 53.17 -65.92 -48.89
C LYS A 573 53.34 -66.64 -50.23
N GLN A 574 54.36 -67.50 -50.36
CA GLN A 574 54.52 -68.35 -51.55
C GLN A 574 53.28 -69.22 -51.80
N LEU A 575 52.74 -69.85 -50.73
CA LEU A 575 51.53 -70.66 -50.82
C LEU A 575 50.33 -69.82 -51.22
N THR A 576 50.17 -68.62 -50.66
CA THR A 576 49.07 -67.71 -51.01
C THR A 576 49.16 -67.28 -52.47
N ILE A 577 50.35 -66.94 -52.98
CA ILE A 577 50.61 -66.61 -54.39
C ILE A 577 50.27 -67.80 -55.28
N TYR A 578 50.76 -68.99 -54.94
CA TYR A 578 50.46 -70.20 -55.69
C TYR A 578 48.95 -70.45 -55.79
N ARG A 579 48.20 -70.26 -54.69
CA ARG A 579 46.73 -70.41 -54.68
C ARG A 579 46.03 -69.38 -55.56
N ILE A 580 46.49 -68.13 -55.54
CA ILE A 580 45.99 -67.09 -56.45
C ILE A 580 46.18 -67.56 -57.89
N VAL A 581 47.41 -67.89 -58.29
CA VAL A 581 47.70 -68.32 -59.67
C VAL A 581 46.92 -69.59 -60.06
N GLN A 582 46.82 -70.57 -59.16
CA GLN A 582 46.06 -71.80 -59.38
C GLN A 582 44.58 -71.51 -59.67
N GLU A 583 43.96 -70.62 -58.88
CA GLU A 583 42.56 -70.23 -59.09
C GLU A 583 42.39 -69.46 -60.40
N LEU A 584 43.33 -68.56 -60.73
CA LEU A 584 43.30 -67.80 -61.98
C LEU A 584 43.44 -68.69 -63.22
N LEU A 585 44.39 -69.64 -63.23
CA LEU A 585 44.55 -70.61 -64.31
C LEU A 585 43.31 -71.51 -64.45
N ASN A 586 42.76 -71.98 -63.33
CA ASN A 586 41.54 -72.78 -63.35
C ASN A 586 40.34 -71.97 -63.88
N ASN A 587 40.26 -70.68 -63.57
CA ASN A 587 39.26 -69.77 -64.12
C ASN A 587 39.42 -69.60 -65.63
N ALA A 588 40.63 -69.35 -66.12
CA ALA A 588 40.90 -69.24 -67.55
C ALA A 588 40.51 -70.54 -68.32
N ILE A 589 40.87 -71.71 -67.78
CA ILE A 589 40.62 -72.99 -68.46
C ILE A 589 39.15 -73.42 -68.37
N LYS A 590 38.57 -73.47 -67.16
CA LYS A 590 37.23 -74.05 -66.98
C LYS A 590 36.11 -73.03 -67.22
N HIS A 591 36.30 -71.80 -66.76
CA HIS A 591 35.25 -70.79 -66.81
C HIS A 591 35.32 -69.95 -68.08
N ALA A 592 36.52 -69.52 -68.50
CA ALA A 592 36.68 -68.77 -69.75
C ALA A 592 36.77 -69.69 -70.99
N SER A 593 37.06 -70.99 -70.80
CA SER A 593 37.31 -71.95 -71.90
C SER A 593 38.40 -71.47 -72.87
N ALA A 594 39.41 -70.78 -72.35
CA ALA A 594 40.51 -70.24 -73.13
C ALA A 594 41.40 -71.35 -73.70
N ASN A 595 41.94 -71.14 -74.91
CA ASN A 595 42.88 -72.07 -75.55
C ASN A 595 44.32 -71.51 -75.59
N GLU A 596 44.52 -70.20 -75.38
CA GLU A 596 45.82 -69.55 -75.21
C GLU A 596 45.81 -68.73 -73.91
N ILE A 597 46.76 -69.01 -73.02
CA ILE A 597 46.92 -68.32 -71.74
C ILE A 597 48.37 -67.86 -71.58
N LEU A 598 48.59 -66.59 -71.28
CA LEU A 598 49.86 -66.02 -70.88
C LEU A 598 49.85 -65.80 -69.37
N LEU A 599 50.77 -66.45 -68.65
CA LEU A 599 51.03 -66.18 -67.25
C LEU A 599 52.43 -65.58 -67.11
N GLN A 600 52.50 -64.33 -66.65
CA GLN A 600 53.75 -63.67 -66.31
C GLN A 600 53.81 -63.46 -64.81
N CYS A 601 54.91 -63.90 -64.21
CA CYS A 601 55.21 -63.62 -62.81
C CYS A 601 56.54 -62.90 -62.71
N SER A 602 56.58 -61.77 -62.02
CA SER A 602 57.82 -61.04 -61.79
C SER A 602 57.90 -60.53 -60.36
N GLN A 603 59.12 -60.32 -59.88
CA GLN A 603 59.34 -59.73 -58.56
C GLN A 603 60.30 -58.55 -58.68
N ASN A 604 59.94 -57.44 -58.02
CA ASN A 604 60.81 -56.29 -57.83
C ASN A 604 60.83 -55.93 -56.35
N ALA A 605 62.01 -56.07 -55.71
CA ALA A 605 62.17 -55.93 -54.26
C ALA A 605 61.13 -56.76 -53.47
N ASP A 606 60.27 -56.06 -52.75
CA ASP A 606 59.24 -56.61 -51.87
C ASP A 606 57.86 -56.67 -52.53
N THR A 607 57.77 -56.44 -53.84
CA THR A 607 56.51 -56.51 -54.59
C THR A 607 56.56 -57.64 -55.62
N PHE A 608 55.57 -58.54 -55.53
CA PHE A 608 55.37 -59.63 -56.48
C PHE A 608 54.22 -59.30 -57.42
N PHE A 609 54.46 -59.41 -58.72
CA PHE A 609 53.51 -59.09 -59.77
C PHE A 609 53.05 -60.37 -60.47
N ILE A 610 51.74 -60.50 -60.63
CA ILE A 610 51.11 -61.56 -61.42
C ILE A 610 50.31 -60.88 -62.53
N THR A 611 50.61 -61.23 -63.77
CA THR A 611 49.80 -60.87 -64.93
C THR A 611 49.32 -62.15 -65.58
N LEU A 612 48.01 -62.31 -65.70
CA LEU A 612 47.39 -63.41 -66.44
C LEU A 612 46.52 -62.83 -67.56
N GLU A 613 46.77 -63.26 -68.79
CA GLU A 613 45.98 -62.92 -69.96
C GLU A 613 45.47 -64.20 -70.63
N ASP A 614 44.17 -64.27 -70.90
CA ASP A 614 43.56 -65.37 -71.63
C ASP A 614 42.68 -64.86 -72.77
N ASN A 615 42.53 -65.69 -73.81
CA ASN A 615 41.69 -65.38 -74.97
C ASN A 615 40.29 -66.01 -74.89
N GLY A 616 39.81 -66.30 -73.68
CA GLY A 616 38.53 -66.96 -73.45
C GLY A 616 37.32 -66.03 -73.65
N LYS A 617 36.16 -66.45 -73.14
CA LYS A 617 34.88 -65.76 -73.35
C LYS A 617 34.76 -64.39 -72.67
N GLY A 618 35.67 -64.01 -71.77
CA GLY A 618 35.59 -62.77 -70.98
C GLY A 618 34.27 -62.60 -70.20
N PHE A 619 34.11 -61.49 -69.48
CA PHE A 619 32.91 -61.13 -68.74
C PHE A 619 32.80 -59.62 -68.49
N ASP A 620 31.60 -59.13 -68.17
CA ASP A 620 31.37 -57.71 -67.85
C ASP A 620 31.91 -57.34 -66.46
N THR A 621 32.93 -56.48 -66.42
CA THR A 621 33.56 -56.01 -65.19
C THR A 621 32.66 -55.12 -64.34
N SER A 622 31.64 -54.47 -64.91
CA SER A 622 30.68 -53.65 -64.17
C SER A 622 29.70 -54.50 -63.35
N ALA A 623 29.52 -55.77 -63.75
CA ALA A 623 28.74 -56.78 -63.03
C ALA A 623 29.55 -57.55 -61.96
N ILE A 624 30.83 -57.21 -61.71
CA ILE A 624 31.65 -57.88 -60.68
C ILE A 624 31.03 -57.76 -59.28
N ARG A 625 30.31 -56.67 -58.96
CA ARG A 625 29.60 -56.52 -57.68
C ARG A 625 28.42 -57.47 -57.50
N SER A 626 27.86 -58.01 -58.58
CA SER A 626 26.70 -58.93 -58.56
C SER A 626 27.07 -60.39 -58.83
N PHE A 627 28.27 -60.68 -59.34
CA PHE A 627 28.78 -62.03 -59.52
C PHE A 627 29.28 -62.64 -58.19
N LYS A 628 28.46 -63.51 -57.58
CA LYS A 628 28.83 -64.37 -56.44
C LYS A 628 29.74 -65.55 -56.86
N GLY A 629 30.76 -65.28 -57.68
CA GLY A 629 31.79 -66.28 -57.98
C GLY A 629 32.70 -66.46 -56.78
N ILE A 630 32.63 -67.62 -56.11
CA ILE A 630 33.48 -67.94 -54.94
C ILE A 630 34.97 -67.77 -55.27
N GLY A 631 35.38 -68.09 -56.51
CA GLY A 631 36.78 -68.02 -56.96
C GLY A 631 37.40 -66.61 -56.92
N LEU A 632 36.77 -65.62 -57.56
CA LEU A 632 37.30 -64.24 -57.59
C LEU A 632 37.25 -63.55 -56.21
N SER A 633 36.24 -63.86 -55.39
CA SER A 633 36.17 -63.40 -54.00
C SER A 633 37.35 -63.94 -53.18
N ASN A 634 37.71 -65.21 -53.37
CA ASN A 634 38.86 -65.82 -52.72
C ASN A 634 40.19 -65.24 -53.21
N VAL A 635 40.32 -64.95 -54.50
CA VAL A 635 41.49 -64.22 -55.05
C VAL A 635 41.59 -62.85 -54.37
N LYS A 636 40.51 -62.08 -54.33
CA LYS A 636 40.50 -60.76 -53.67
C LYS A 636 40.87 -60.85 -52.19
N ASN A 637 40.28 -61.77 -51.44
CA ASN A 637 40.60 -61.94 -50.02
C ASN A 637 42.08 -62.32 -49.79
N ARG A 638 42.67 -63.11 -50.68
CA ARG A 638 44.11 -63.48 -50.62
C ARG A 638 45.02 -62.33 -51.04
N VAL A 639 44.58 -61.47 -51.96
CA VAL A 639 45.26 -60.22 -52.31
C VAL A 639 45.21 -59.25 -51.12
N ASP A 640 44.03 -59.05 -50.51
CA ASP A 640 43.84 -58.21 -49.32
C ASP A 640 44.68 -58.74 -48.13
N TYR A 641 44.76 -60.07 -47.96
CA TYR A 641 45.61 -60.71 -46.95
C TYR A 641 47.10 -60.32 -47.10
N LEU A 642 47.58 -60.19 -48.32
CA LEU A 642 48.95 -59.75 -48.63
C LEU A 642 49.07 -58.23 -48.83
N SER A 643 48.06 -57.45 -48.42
CA SER A 643 47.99 -56.00 -48.60
C SER A 643 48.27 -55.56 -50.05
N GLY A 644 47.81 -56.36 -50.99
CA GLY A 644 48.04 -56.19 -52.41
C GLY A 644 46.94 -55.40 -53.12
N ARG A 645 47.12 -55.21 -54.42
CA ARG A 645 46.15 -54.58 -55.33
C ARG A 645 45.79 -55.56 -56.44
N LEU A 646 44.49 -55.63 -56.75
CA LEU A 646 43.93 -56.46 -57.82
C LEU A 646 43.24 -55.56 -58.84
N GLU A 647 43.63 -55.67 -60.10
CA GLU A 647 42.99 -55.03 -61.23
C GLU A 647 42.57 -56.10 -62.24
N ILE A 648 41.30 -56.06 -62.65
CA ILE A 648 40.70 -57.03 -63.57
C ILE A 648 40.09 -56.24 -64.72
N ASN A 649 40.58 -56.51 -65.92
CA ASN A 649 40.06 -55.98 -67.17
C ASN A 649 39.55 -57.16 -68.01
N SER A 650 38.25 -57.21 -68.28
CA SER A 650 37.62 -58.27 -69.05
C SER A 650 36.53 -57.67 -69.92
N THR A 651 36.41 -58.16 -71.14
CA THR A 651 35.35 -57.77 -72.07
C THR A 651 34.75 -59.03 -72.64
N VAL A 652 33.41 -59.08 -72.71
CA VAL A 652 32.69 -60.25 -73.25
C VAL A 652 33.17 -60.55 -74.67
N ASN A 653 33.61 -61.79 -74.90
CA ASN A 653 34.22 -62.36 -76.10
C ASN A 653 35.62 -61.86 -76.50
N GLU A 654 36.30 -61.06 -75.66
CA GLU A 654 37.67 -60.56 -75.97
C GLU A 654 38.74 -61.08 -75.00
N GLY A 655 38.39 -62.00 -74.08
CA GLY A 655 39.32 -62.54 -73.09
C GLY A 655 39.34 -61.77 -71.77
N THR A 656 40.32 -62.08 -70.93
CA THR A 656 40.49 -61.49 -69.60
C THR A 656 41.97 -61.20 -69.33
N SER A 657 42.26 -60.00 -68.78
CA SER A 657 43.55 -59.59 -68.27
C SER A 657 43.45 -59.26 -66.78
N ILE A 658 44.27 -59.92 -65.96
CA ILE A 658 44.30 -59.77 -64.50
C ILE A 658 45.70 -59.37 -64.10
N ASN A 659 45.81 -58.22 -63.45
CA ASN A 659 47.06 -57.70 -62.88
C ASN A 659 46.95 -57.65 -61.35
N ILE A 660 47.91 -58.27 -60.67
CA ILE A 660 47.95 -58.34 -59.22
C ILE A 660 49.32 -57.88 -58.74
N GLU A 661 49.32 -56.99 -57.75
CA GLU A 661 50.48 -56.54 -57.00
C GLU A 661 50.37 -57.06 -55.57
N LEU A 662 51.39 -57.74 -55.04
CA LEU A 662 51.39 -58.32 -53.70
C LEU A 662 52.60 -57.87 -52.91
N ASN A 663 52.44 -57.54 -51.63
CA ASN A 663 53.56 -57.24 -50.74
C ASN A 663 54.16 -58.54 -50.16
N VAL A 664 55.35 -58.88 -50.63
CA VAL A 664 56.14 -60.07 -50.24
C VAL A 664 57.32 -59.77 -49.30
N GLY A 665 57.56 -58.51 -48.93
CA GLY A 665 58.57 -58.12 -47.92
C GLY A 665 58.22 -58.61 -46.52
N GLU A 666 59.18 -58.61 -45.60
CA GLU A 666 58.94 -58.99 -44.18
C GLU A 666 57.97 -58.06 -43.44
#